data_AF-A0A8J6QS65-F1
#
_entry.id   AF-A0A8J6QS65-F1
#
_cell.length_a   1.000
_cell.length_b   1.000
_cell.length_c   1.000
_cell.angle_alpha   90.00
_cell.angle_beta   90.00
_cell.angle_gamma   90.00
#
_symmetry.space_group_name_H-M   'P 1'
#
loop_
_entity.id
_entity.type
_entity.pdbx_description
1 polymer ?
#
loop_
_entity_poly.entity_id
_entity_poly.type
_entity_poly.pdbx_seq_one_letter_code
_entity_poly.pdbx_strand_id
1 'polypeptide(L)'
;MKSILRKLLVIGITGLVLTGVFVFALLSSEPVVAPTKTLSPRDVQAAKNKVKAIRQQLIARRSKVELNLSQQDIDAIMAVASYSIPNMQFAGSVTPYGMAVAGSASVPIAGSRYLNVSCMLLPDFDASGLQDCRIGSIPLPSGLIQAVAVTGFGWVFGDDAKRTLDQLISGAQFRAGQLALVADKPVDFREQIKGGIQGLANTAKTIHRQKQIDTATIDIYLATLRTMDNSSPSLAPYMTEVMRTAMARTSAGADPATENTAALWALAIKFGTYRFASLAGYDNKPDVGKRRSASLQGRKDLALHFLYSAILEQLGRAQLAFSIGEIKELLDANQGGSGYSFADLAADKAGLKFSEWIGDDDHARAAQDLLAFEGSENSFFPMVHDLPEGLREQEFKLIFDSVGSEKYRALERHIDKRIEQLPLYSGNDNGARTRAYQAPVDTIERGDWFIVDTHIHTKFSDGSHTVAEVADKAASFGCDAIAIADHGDRNLKKVASKSYVEAIRNADYAHPDMSILTGLEWNIAPFMGREHATVLFPQSDDVLAQISTFRNRYDSYKKRSEEMMTAEPGLKYLADINVYGTQPVVFYNHPSRKSFYLSEVGHDMTTWMAASDLVVGMSGAPGHQKKKGKNNGSYSLKHRTIGGWDPAVAKVGGQWDQLLQSGLNVWGARANSDFHNTQMDYWPCQFSSTHVYARSNRHNDVIRALHAGQFWAQHGRFVDALDFSVSTSNGQSLVMGQVGENRKGQQARVNVAIQLAAQDWQGQRAPLTELELIVVMSNSIRTYPLPFQATATGRIEVTHPLPINSDSTVVRLRGVSQQTGRRDYWFYSNPIRIQGQG
;
A
#
# COMPACT_ATOMS: atom_id res chain seq x y z
N MET A 1 71.11 -26.86 -5.13
CA MET A 1 69.77 -26.70 -4.53
C MET A 1 69.51 -25.32 -3.90
N LYS A 2 70.29 -24.84 -2.92
CA LYS A 2 70.03 -23.56 -2.22
C LYS A 2 70.02 -22.30 -3.12
N SER A 3 70.84 -22.24 -4.17
CA SER A 3 70.88 -21.10 -5.13
C SER A 3 69.63 -21.01 -6.03
N ILE A 4 69.12 -22.15 -6.48
CA ILE A 4 67.94 -22.22 -7.35
C ILE A 4 66.67 -21.88 -6.57
N LEU A 5 66.55 -22.39 -5.33
CA LEU A 5 65.44 -22.07 -4.43
C LEU A 5 65.39 -20.57 -4.09
N ARG A 6 66.56 -19.94 -3.90
CA ARG A 6 66.66 -18.49 -3.64
C ARG A 6 66.27 -17.65 -4.86
N LYS A 7 66.64 -18.07 -6.08
CA LYS A 7 66.21 -17.40 -7.32
C LYS A 7 64.71 -17.56 -7.55
N LEU A 8 64.14 -18.74 -7.33
CA LEU A 8 62.69 -18.97 -7.44
C LEU A 8 61.90 -18.19 -6.38
N LEU A 9 62.41 -18.09 -5.16
CA LEU A 9 61.81 -17.28 -4.10
C LEU A 9 61.88 -15.78 -4.44
N VAL A 10 63.01 -15.28 -4.95
CA VAL A 10 63.16 -13.88 -5.37
C VAL A 10 62.26 -13.58 -6.57
N ILE A 11 62.14 -14.47 -7.55
CA ILE A 11 61.22 -14.32 -8.68
C ILE A 11 59.77 -14.33 -8.19
N GLY A 12 59.41 -15.24 -7.28
CA GLY A 12 58.08 -15.30 -6.68
C GLY A 12 57.72 -14.04 -5.90
N ILE A 13 58.62 -13.56 -5.02
CA ILE A 13 58.43 -12.33 -4.24
C ILE A 13 58.39 -11.11 -5.16
N THR A 14 59.27 -11.02 -6.15
CA THR A 14 59.29 -9.90 -7.11
C THR A 14 58.01 -9.88 -7.94
N GLY A 15 57.52 -11.04 -8.38
CA GLY A 15 56.23 -11.18 -9.06
C GLY A 15 55.06 -10.75 -8.17
N LEU A 16 55.06 -11.11 -6.89
CA LEU A 16 54.03 -10.74 -5.93
C LEU A 16 54.04 -9.25 -5.61
N VAL A 17 55.24 -8.64 -5.48
CA VAL A 17 55.42 -7.19 -5.29
C VAL A 17 55.00 -6.42 -6.54
N LEU A 18 55.40 -6.86 -7.73
CA LEU A 18 54.99 -6.22 -8.99
C LEU A 18 53.47 -6.31 -9.19
N THR A 19 52.87 -7.46 -8.87
CA THR A 19 51.40 -7.63 -8.91
C THR A 19 50.73 -6.72 -7.88
N GLY A 20 51.26 -6.63 -6.65
CA GLY A 20 50.75 -5.74 -5.61
C GLY A 20 50.84 -4.26 -5.99
N VAL A 21 51.96 -3.82 -6.58
CA VAL A 21 52.14 -2.46 -7.10
C VAL A 21 51.21 -2.19 -8.28
N PHE A 22 51.02 -3.16 -9.17
CA PHE A 22 50.10 -3.04 -10.30
C PHE A 22 48.64 -2.91 -9.84
N VAL A 23 48.20 -3.74 -8.90
CA VAL A 23 46.87 -3.64 -8.28
C VAL A 23 46.71 -2.33 -7.52
N PHE A 24 47.75 -1.86 -6.81
CA PHE A 24 47.73 -0.55 -6.14
C PHE A 24 47.64 0.61 -7.14
N ALA A 25 48.34 0.54 -8.29
CA ALA A 25 48.28 1.57 -9.32
C ALA A 25 46.92 1.62 -10.05
N LEU A 26 46.19 0.50 -10.10
CA LEU A 26 44.84 0.41 -10.66
C LEU A 26 43.77 0.97 -9.73
N LEU A 27 43.96 0.86 -8.42
CA LEU A 27 42.96 1.21 -7.41
C LEU A 27 43.26 2.57 -6.76
N SER A 28 42.28 3.45 -6.74
CA SER A 28 42.35 4.77 -6.10
C SER A 28 41.61 4.77 -4.76
N SER A 29 41.99 5.68 -3.86
CA SER A 29 41.27 5.93 -2.59
C SER A 29 39.98 6.73 -2.79
N GLU A 30 39.94 7.57 -3.83
CA GLU A 30 38.80 8.42 -4.16
C GLU A 30 38.26 8.08 -5.56
N PRO A 31 36.94 8.20 -5.77
CA PRO A 31 36.36 8.04 -7.09
C PRO A 31 36.59 9.30 -7.94
N VAL A 32 36.88 9.12 -9.23
CA VAL A 32 36.89 10.22 -10.22
C VAL A 32 35.48 10.74 -10.49
N VAL A 33 34.47 9.86 -10.40
CA VAL A 33 33.06 10.23 -10.49
C VAL A 33 32.40 10.03 -9.13
N ALA A 34 31.97 11.13 -8.52
CA ALA A 34 31.27 11.08 -7.24
C ALA A 34 30.00 10.20 -7.36
N PRO A 35 29.70 9.36 -6.35
CA PRO A 35 28.48 8.56 -6.36
C PRO A 35 27.24 9.44 -6.43
N THR A 36 26.54 9.42 -7.57
CA THR A 36 25.24 10.08 -7.72
C THR A 36 24.15 9.09 -7.35
N LYS A 37 23.43 9.36 -6.24
CA LYS A 37 22.24 8.59 -5.83
C LYS A 37 20.93 9.19 -6.34
N THR A 38 20.99 10.21 -7.18
CA THR A 38 19.85 11.05 -7.52
C THR A 38 19.45 10.81 -8.97
N LEU A 39 18.28 10.21 -9.17
CA LEU A 39 17.64 10.05 -10.47
C LEU A 39 16.22 10.65 -10.40
N SER A 40 15.87 11.50 -11.38
CA SER A 40 14.56 12.14 -11.46
C SER A 40 13.74 11.68 -12.68
N PRO A 41 12.41 11.84 -12.70
CA PRO A 41 11.58 11.49 -13.86
C PRO A 41 12.05 12.14 -15.17
N ARG A 42 12.53 13.39 -15.09
CA ARG A 42 13.02 14.16 -16.23
C ARG A 42 14.26 13.54 -16.86
N ASP A 43 15.21 13.11 -16.03
CA ASP A 43 16.47 12.50 -16.49
C ASP A 43 16.16 11.20 -17.25
N VAL A 44 15.27 10.38 -16.69
CA VAL A 44 14.87 9.11 -17.33
C VAL A 44 14.12 9.35 -18.64
N GLN A 45 13.26 10.36 -18.71
CA GLN A 45 12.55 10.70 -19.94
C GLN A 45 13.48 11.26 -21.04
N ALA A 46 14.43 12.11 -20.67
CA ALA A 46 15.45 12.62 -21.59
C ALA A 46 16.29 11.47 -22.16
N ALA A 47 16.79 10.57 -21.28
CA ALA A 47 17.52 9.38 -21.69
C ALA A 47 16.69 8.47 -22.61
N LYS A 48 15.43 8.16 -22.25
CA LYS A 48 14.53 7.33 -23.08
C LYS A 48 14.28 7.94 -24.45
N ASN A 49 13.98 9.23 -24.51
CA ASN A 49 13.76 9.92 -25.79
C ASN A 49 15.00 9.87 -26.66
N LYS A 50 16.18 10.07 -26.06
CA LYS A 50 17.42 10.04 -26.79
C LYS A 50 17.80 8.67 -27.29
N VAL A 51 17.73 7.65 -26.43
CA VAL A 51 17.96 6.24 -26.80
C VAL A 51 16.97 5.80 -27.88
N LYS A 52 15.70 6.22 -27.80
CA LYS A 52 14.70 5.95 -28.85
C LYS A 52 15.07 6.62 -30.17
N ALA A 53 15.49 7.89 -30.16
CA ALA A 53 15.92 8.60 -31.36
C ALA A 53 17.17 7.96 -31.98
N ILE A 54 18.16 7.59 -31.17
CA ILE A 54 19.35 6.85 -31.59
C ILE A 54 18.93 5.54 -32.26
N ARG A 55 18.11 4.72 -31.60
CA ARG A 55 17.60 3.47 -32.15
C ARG A 55 16.85 3.67 -33.47
N GLN A 56 16.01 4.71 -33.58
CA GLN A 56 15.27 5.00 -34.80
C GLN A 56 16.20 5.35 -35.96
N GLN A 57 17.23 6.14 -35.72
CA GLN A 57 18.22 6.46 -36.74
C GLN A 57 19.05 5.23 -37.16
N LEU A 58 19.46 4.40 -36.20
CA LEU A 58 20.20 3.16 -36.48
C LEU A 58 19.38 2.15 -37.31
N ILE A 59 18.05 2.12 -37.12
CA ILE A 59 17.15 1.18 -37.83
C ILE A 59 16.58 1.80 -39.14
N ALA A 60 16.69 3.11 -39.35
CA ALA A 60 16.18 3.80 -40.54
C ALA A 60 16.85 3.28 -41.82
N ARG A 61 16.16 3.35 -42.97
CA ARG A 61 16.68 2.90 -44.28
C ARG A 61 17.72 3.84 -44.91
N ARG A 62 18.06 4.95 -44.24
CA ARG A 62 19.02 5.94 -44.75
C ARG A 62 20.43 5.39 -44.69
N SER A 63 21.28 5.76 -45.65
CA SER A 63 22.69 5.33 -45.72
C SER A 63 23.60 6.05 -44.72
N LYS A 64 23.11 7.09 -44.02
CA LYS A 64 23.87 7.86 -43.02
C LYS A 64 23.14 7.92 -41.69
N VAL A 65 23.90 7.81 -40.61
CA VAL A 65 23.47 8.00 -39.21
C VAL A 65 24.05 9.32 -38.71
N GLU A 66 23.24 10.16 -38.06
CA GLU A 66 23.66 11.47 -37.52
C GLU A 66 23.07 11.69 -36.11
N LEU A 67 23.86 11.38 -35.09
CA LEU A 67 23.44 11.45 -33.69
C LEU A 67 24.00 12.72 -33.05
N ASN A 68 23.13 13.68 -32.75
CA ASN A 68 23.53 14.92 -32.06
C ASN A 68 23.20 14.82 -30.58
N LEU A 69 24.17 14.77 -29.68
CA LEU A 69 24.02 14.65 -28.23
C LEU A 69 24.40 15.96 -27.55
N SER A 70 23.45 16.56 -26.83
CA SER A 70 23.73 17.71 -25.96
C SER A 70 24.34 17.27 -24.62
N GLN A 71 24.92 18.19 -23.85
CA GLN A 71 25.38 17.91 -22.47
C GLN A 71 24.26 17.29 -21.62
N GLN A 72 23.03 17.83 -21.73
CA GLN A 72 21.88 17.31 -21.00
C GLN A 72 21.52 15.87 -21.40
N ASP A 73 21.66 15.51 -22.68
CA ASP A 73 21.45 14.13 -23.15
C ASP A 73 22.50 13.17 -22.56
N ILE A 74 23.75 13.61 -22.50
CA ILE A 74 24.87 12.84 -21.94
C ILE A 74 24.66 12.63 -20.45
N ASP A 75 24.36 13.69 -19.69
CA ASP A 75 24.09 13.61 -18.25
C ASP A 75 22.94 12.64 -17.95
N ALA A 76 21.85 12.72 -18.71
CA ALA A 76 20.69 11.85 -18.54
C ALA A 76 21.04 10.36 -18.81
N ILE A 77 21.78 10.07 -19.88
CA ILE A 77 22.20 8.70 -20.21
C ILE A 77 23.15 8.16 -19.14
N MET A 78 24.13 8.97 -18.70
CA MET A 78 25.10 8.57 -17.68
C MET A 78 24.45 8.39 -16.31
N ALA A 79 23.45 9.21 -15.94
CA ALA A 79 22.68 9.04 -14.71
C ALA A 79 21.91 7.71 -14.70
N VAL A 80 21.20 7.38 -15.80
CA VAL A 80 20.48 6.09 -15.93
C VAL A 80 21.46 4.91 -15.91
N ALA A 81 22.63 5.02 -16.56
CA ALA A 81 23.65 3.98 -16.55
C ALA A 81 24.27 3.78 -15.15
N SER A 82 24.57 4.86 -14.44
CA SER A 82 25.09 4.83 -13.05
C SER A 82 24.08 4.24 -12.08
N TYR A 83 22.79 4.48 -12.33
CA TYR A 83 21.71 3.90 -11.54
C TYR A 83 21.53 2.40 -11.77
N SER A 84 21.62 1.97 -13.04
CA SER A 84 21.32 0.59 -13.44
C SER A 84 22.45 -0.39 -13.18
N ILE A 85 23.71 0.09 -13.14
CA ILE A 85 24.89 -0.77 -13.02
C ILE A 85 25.46 -0.67 -11.60
N PRO A 86 25.40 -1.76 -10.80
CA PRO A 86 25.83 -1.73 -9.41
C PRO A 86 27.30 -1.32 -9.26
N ASN A 87 27.58 -0.52 -8.24
CA ASN A 87 28.93 -0.07 -7.88
C ASN A 87 29.65 0.74 -8.96
N MET A 88 28.99 1.12 -10.06
CA MET A 88 29.59 1.91 -11.13
C MET A 88 28.93 3.28 -11.22
N GLN A 89 29.75 4.28 -11.48
CA GLN A 89 29.33 5.67 -11.67
C GLN A 89 29.94 6.17 -12.96
N PHE A 90 29.18 6.92 -13.75
CA PHE A 90 29.59 7.44 -15.04
C PHE A 90 29.31 8.93 -15.10
N ALA A 91 30.22 9.68 -15.72
CA ALA A 91 30.04 11.09 -16.02
C ALA A 91 30.62 11.40 -17.40
N GLY A 92 30.01 12.38 -18.07
CA GLY A 92 30.51 12.88 -19.34
C GLY A 92 30.36 14.39 -19.40
N SER A 93 31.35 15.08 -19.96
CA SER A 93 31.28 16.51 -20.21
C SER A 93 31.70 16.79 -21.64
N VAL A 94 30.82 17.42 -22.41
CA VAL A 94 31.09 17.86 -23.78
C VAL A 94 31.34 19.36 -23.82
N THR A 95 32.38 19.75 -24.53
CA THR A 95 32.78 21.13 -24.79
C THR A 95 32.91 21.33 -26.30
N PRO A 96 33.07 22.58 -26.79
CA PRO A 96 33.40 22.81 -28.20
C PRO A 96 34.72 22.17 -28.66
N TYR A 97 35.60 21.78 -27.73
CA TYR A 97 36.93 21.26 -28.02
C TYR A 97 37.05 19.74 -27.89
N GLY A 98 36.03 19.06 -27.38
CA GLY A 98 36.08 17.64 -27.11
C GLY A 98 35.14 17.20 -26.00
N MET A 99 35.12 15.90 -25.71
CA MET A 99 34.32 15.31 -24.64
C MET A 99 35.19 14.50 -23.67
N ALA A 100 35.06 14.77 -22.37
CA ALA A 100 35.61 13.91 -21.33
C ALA A 100 34.56 12.87 -20.92
N VAL A 101 34.99 11.63 -20.72
CA VAL A 101 34.16 10.54 -20.17
C VAL A 101 34.93 9.90 -19.03
N ALA A 102 34.27 9.73 -17.89
CA ALA A 102 34.84 9.08 -16.73
C ALA A 102 33.89 8.03 -16.15
N GLY A 103 34.47 7.00 -15.55
CA GLY A 103 33.79 5.94 -14.86
C GLY A 103 34.52 5.57 -13.57
N SER A 104 33.78 5.30 -12.50
CA SER A 104 34.33 4.85 -11.22
C SER A 104 33.61 3.60 -10.77
N ALA A 105 34.33 2.49 -10.61
CA ALA A 105 33.81 1.24 -10.06
C ALA A 105 34.31 1.03 -8.62
N SER A 106 33.40 0.92 -7.67
CA SER A 106 33.73 0.61 -6.27
C SER A 106 34.11 -0.86 -6.11
N VAL A 107 35.27 -1.12 -5.50
CA VAL A 107 35.82 -2.45 -5.28
C VAL A 107 36.01 -2.66 -3.76
N PRO A 108 35.40 -3.70 -3.16
CA PRO A 108 35.45 -3.93 -1.72
C PRO A 108 36.75 -4.64 -1.31
N ILE A 109 37.89 -3.94 -1.38
CA ILE A 109 39.21 -4.47 -0.97
C ILE A 109 39.83 -3.49 0.02
N ALA A 110 40.02 -3.92 1.27
CA ALA A 110 40.63 -3.15 2.35
C ALA A 110 39.99 -1.76 2.57
N GLY A 111 38.66 -1.73 2.64
CA GLY A 111 37.83 -0.51 2.62
C GLY A 111 37.20 -0.28 1.25
N SER A 112 36.71 0.93 1.00
CA SER A 112 36.21 1.34 -0.33
C SER A 112 37.38 1.83 -1.19
N ARG A 113 37.77 1.05 -2.19
CA ARG A 113 38.71 1.44 -3.24
C ARG A 113 37.97 1.59 -4.56
N TYR A 114 38.53 2.36 -5.48
CA TYR A 114 37.88 2.68 -6.74
C TYR A 114 38.77 2.33 -7.93
N LEU A 115 38.24 1.56 -8.87
CA LEU A 115 38.80 1.43 -10.19
C LEU A 115 38.27 2.60 -11.03
N ASN A 116 39.13 3.58 -11.28
CA ASN A 116 38.77 4.76 -12.06
C ASN A 116 39.20 4.56 -13.51
N VAL A 117 38.31 4.92 -14.44
CA VAL A 117 38.60 4.99 -15.87
C VAL A 117 38.25 6.38 -16.34
N SER A 118 39.13 7.00 -17.12
CA SER A 118 38.86 8.31 -17.72
C SER A 118 39.45 8.35 -19.11
N CYS A 119 38.76 8.97 -20.06
CA CYS A 119 39.18 9.14 -21.44
C CYS A 119 38.70 10.48 -21.98
N MET A 120 39.43 11.05 -22.94
CA MET A 120 38.98 12.21 -23.71
C MET A 120 38.72 11.79 -25.17
N LEU A 121 37.62 12.23 -25.73
CA LEU A 121 37.34 12.19 -27.16
C LEU A 121 37.64 13.57 -27.72
N LEU A 122 38.75 13.68 -28.45
CA LEU A 122 39.25 14.94 -29.01
C LEU A 122 39.21 14.89 -30.55
N PRO A 123 38.95 16.02 -31.22
CA PRO A 123 39.14 16.14 -32.66
C PRO A 123 40.65 16.19 -32.99
N ASP A 124 41.11 15.41 -33.96
CA ASP A 124 42.46 15.46 -34.56
C ASP A 124 42.40 15.98 -36.01
N PHE A 125 43.54 16.17 -36.67
CA PHE A 125 43.66 16.77 -38.01
C PHE A 125 42.85 16.05 -39.10
N ASP A 126 42.74 14.71 -39.04
CA ASP A 126 42.02 13.89 -40.04
C ASP A 126 40.80 13.12 -39.49
N ALA A 127 40.69 12.92 -38.16
CA ALA A 127 39.59 12.18 -37.51
C ALA A 127 39.53 12.47 -35.99
N SER A 128 38.39 12.25 -35.35
CA SER A 128 38.29 12.28 -33.88
C SER A 128 38.73 10.96 -33.27
N GLY A 129 39.36 10.97 -32.09
CA GLY A 129 39.91 9.75 -31.49
C GLY A 129 39.85 9.75 -29.98
N LEU A 130 39.87 8.55 -29.39
CA LEU A 130 40.01 8.39 -27.94
C LEU A 130 41.48 8.65 -27.55
N GLN A 131 41.69 9.69 -26.76
CA GLN A 131 42.99 10.17 -26.29
C GLN A 131 42.99 10.28 -24.76
N ASP A 132 44.19 10.39 -24.18
CA ASP A 132 44.41 10.59 -22.74
C ASP A 132 43.64 9.62 -21.82
N CYS A 133 43.49 8.38 -22.27
CA CYS A 133 42.82 7.34 -21.51
C CYS A 133 43.68 6.84 -20.35
N ARG A 134 43.06 6.64 -19.18
CA ARG A 134 43.71 6.15 -17.97
C ARG A 134 42.84 5.13 -17.25
N ILE A 135 43.49 4.15 -16.62
CA ILE A 135 42.90 3.24 -15.63
C ILE A 135 43.67 3.37 -14.32
N GLY A 136 43.02 3.88 -13.27
CA GLY A 136 43.69 4.36 -12.07
C GLY A 136 44.77 5.38 -12.43
N SER A 137 46.00 5.10 -12.02
CA SER A 137 47.16 5.94 -12.34
C SER A 137 47.80 5.63 -13.70
N ILE A 138 47.41 4.51 -14.34
CA ILE A 138 48.09 3.95 -15.51
C ILE A 138 47.56 4.60 -16.79
N PRO A 139 48.40 5.30 -17.58
CA PRO A 139 48.01 5.78 -18.90
C PRO A 139 47.89 4.61 -19.87
N LEU A 140 46.87 4.64 -20.72
CA LEU A 140 46.60 3.61 -21.70
C LEU A 140 46.91 4.15 -23.10
N PRO A 141 47.62 3.39 -23.95
CA PRO A 141 47.87 3.80 -25.33
C PRO A 141 46.56 4.01 -26.09
N SER A 142 46.38 5.18 -26.69
CA SER A 142 45.16 5.60 -27.42
C SER A 142 44.72 4.60 -28.49
N GLY A 143 45.67 4.12 -29.32
CA GLY A 143 45.40 3.11 -30.35
C GLY A 143 44.96 1.75 -29.79
N LEU A 144 45.44 1.36 -28.60
CA LEU A 144 45.04 0.11 -27.95
C LEU A 144 43.61 0.20 -27.40
N ILE A 145 43.24 1.33 -26.79
CA ILE A 145 41.88 1.56 -26.28
C ILE A 145 40.86 1.49 -27.40
N GLN A 146 41.08 2.24 -28.49
CA GLN A 146 40.15 2.27 -29.61
C GLN A 146 40.05 0.88 -30.25
N ALA A 147 41.18 0.18 -30.44
CA ALA A 147 41.18 -1.19 -30.95
C ALA A 147 40.41 -2.16 -30.05
N VAL A 148 40.57 -2.07 -28.72
CA VAL A 148 39.84 -2.91 -27.76
C VAL A 148 38.35 -2.58 -27.77
N ALA A 149 37.96 -1.30 -27.77
CA ALA A 149 36.58 -0.87 -27.81
C ALA A 149 35.86 -1.31 -29.10
N VAL A 150 36.51 -1.07 -30.24
CA VAL A 150 35.97 -1.39 -31.58
C VAL A 150 35.95 -2.90 -31.82
N THR A 151 37.01 -3.62 -31.47
CA THR A 151 37.07 -5.09 -31.63
C THR A 151 36.13 -5.81 -30.65
N GLY A 152 36.03 -5.34 -29.41
CA GLY A 152 35.07 -5.87 -28.44
C GLY A 152 33.63 -5.69 -28.91
N PHE A 153 33.31 -4.52 -29.49
CA PHE A 153 32.00 -4.29 -30.10
C PHE A 153 31.76 -5.20 -31.32
N GLY A 154 32.77 -5.39 -32.17
CA GLY A 154 32.70 -6.29 -33.32
C GLY A 154 32.47 -7.76 -32.97
N TRP A 155 33.09 -8.23 -31.89
CA TRP A 155 32.88 -9.60 -31.39
C TRP A 155 31.42 -9.86 -30.99
N VAL A 156 30.74 -8.81 -30.52
CA VAL A 156 29.36 -8.88 -30.07
C VAL A 156 28.36 -8.61 -31.20
N PHE A 157 28.64 -7.66 -32.09
CA PHE A 157 27.68 -7.12 -33.06
C PHE A 157 28.05 -7.35 -34.53
N GLY A 158 29.22 -7.94 -34.84
CA GLY A 158 29.71 -8.23 -36.18
C GLY A 158 30.72 -7.21 -36.73
N ASP A 159 31.41 -7.56 -37.81
CA ASP A 159 32.51 -6.77 -38.39
C ASP A 159 32.06 -5.46 -39.07
N ASP A 160 30.84 -5.38 -39.62
CA ASP A 160 30.35 -4.11 -40.17
C ASP A 160 29.84 -3.16 -39.07
N ALA A 161 29.34 -3.71 -37.96
CA ALA A 161 29.00 -2.95 -36.76
C ALA A 161 30.28 -2.37 -36.11
N LYS A 162 31.37 -3.13 -36.10
CA LYS A 162 32.72 -2.68 -35.74
C LYS A 162 33.15 -1.46 -36.57
N ARG A 163 33.04 -1.55 -37.89
CA ARG A 163 33.36 -0.45 -38.82
C ARG A 163 32.48 0.78 -38.58
N THR A 164 31.20 0.57 -38.29
CA THR A 164 30.26 1.67 -38.00
C THR A 164 30.60 2.37 -36.69
N LEU A 165 30.96 1.63 -35.62
CA LEU A 165 31.39 2.22 -34.35
C LEU A 165 32.69 3.01 -34.51
N ASP A 166 33.66 2.46 -35.24
CA ASP A 166 34.92 3.13 -35.55
C ASP A 166 34.69 4.43 -36.33
N GLN A 167 33.78 4.42 -37.30
CA GLN A 167 33.36 5.62 -38.03
C GLN A 167 32.61 6.63 -37.16
N LEU A 168 31.78 6.21 -36.20
CA LEU A 168 31.10 7.13 -35.29
C LEU A 168 32.10 7.83 -34.37
N ILE A 169 33.11 7.11 -33.86
CA ILE A 169 34.18 7.68 -33.03
C ILE A 169 35.04 8.62 -33.88
N SER A 170 35.46 8.16 -35.06
CA SER A 170 36.31 8.90 -36.00
C SER A 170 35.62 10.12 -36.63
N GLY A 171 34.31 10.04 -36.83
CA GLY A 171 33.45 11.07 -37.40
C GLY A 171 32.78 11.96 -36.34
N ALA A 172 33.17 11.86 -35.08
CA ALA A 172 32.66 12.72 -34.01
C ALA A 172 33.05 14.19 -34.26
N GLN A 173 32.08 15.09 -34.13
CA GLN A 173 32.29 16.52 -34.29
C GLN A 173 31.71 17.26 -33.09
N PHE A 174 32.39 18.32 -32.67
CA PHE A 174 31.99 19.13 -31.53
C PHE A 174 31.50 20.48 -32.04
N ARG A 175 30.19 20.73 -31.97
CA ARG A 175 29.58 21.96 -32.48
C ARG A 175 28.63 22.55 -31.45
N ALA A 176 28.82 23.82 -31.12
CA ALA A 176 27.99 24.55 -30.15
C ALA A 176 27.83 23.82 -28.79
N GLY A 177 28.88 23.15 -28.32
CA GLY A 177 28.85 22.36 -27.08
C GLY A 177 28.01 21.07 -27.18
N GLN A 178 27.81 20.54 -28.38
CA GLN A 178 27.15 19.25 -28.63
C GLN A 178 28.10 18.29 -29.36
N LEU A 179 27.92 17.00 -29.11
CA LEU A 179 28.59 15.91 -29.79
C LEU A 179 27.73 15.44 -30.97
N ALA A 180 28.19 15.67 -32.20
CA ALA A 180 27.58 15.15 -33.42
C ALA A 180 28.37 13.92 -33.90
N LEU A 181 27.75 12.74 -33.90
CA LEU A 181 28.35 11.50 -34.40
C LEU A 181 27.78 11.18 -35.78
N VAL A 182 28.65 11.07 -36.79
CA VAL A 182 28.26 10.79 -38.17
C VAL A 182 28.95 9.52 -38.66
N ALA A 183 28.19 8.59 -39.22
CA ALA A 183 28.74 7.38 -39.85
C ALA A 183 27.90 6.90 -41.03
N ASP A 184 28.54 6.17 -41.95
CA ASP A 184 27.86 5.48 -43.03
C ASP A 184 27.30 4.15 -42.53
N LYS A 185 26.07 3.83 -42.94
CA LYS A 185 25.33 2.67 -42.43
C LYS A 185 25.37 1.52 -43.45
N PRO A 186 25.89 0.34 -43.08
CA PRO A 186 25.81 -0.88 -43.90
C PRO A 186 24.37 -1.29 -44.22
N VAL A 187 24.17 -2.01 -45.33
CA VAL A 187 22.85 -2.42 -45.85
C VAL A 187 22.11 -3.36 -44.89
N ASP A 188 22.84 -4.22 -44.19
CA ASP A 188 22.38 -5.26 -43.27
C ASP A 188 22.56 -4.91 -41.79
N PHE A 189 23.07 -3.70 -41.48
CA PHE A 189 23.35 -3.22 -40.13
C PHE A 189 22.19 -3.42 -39.13
N ARG A 190 20.94 -3.32 -39.61
CA ARG A 190 19.74 -3.57 -38.79
C ARG A 190 19.67 -5.01 -38.28
N GLU A 191 19.95 -5.99 -39.13
CA GLU A 191 19.89 -7.40 -38.75
C GLU A 191 21.12 -7.80 -37.91
N GLN A 192 22.27 -7.17 -38.14
CA GLN A 192 23.46 -7.34 -37.30
C GLN A 192 23.26 -6.83 -35.87
N ILE A 193 22.70 -5.63 -35.69
CA ILE A 193 22.38 -5.10 -34.36
C ILE A 193 21.37 -5.98 -33.63
N LYS A 194 20.34 -6.48 -34.32
CA LYS A 194 19.39 -7.44 -33.72
C LYS A 194 20.07 -8.75 -33.35
N GLY A 195 20.91 -9.29 -34.24
CA GLY A 195 21.67 -10.53 -34.04
C GLY A 195 22.63 -10.43 -32.86
N GLY A 196 23.34 -9.31 -32.71
CA GLY A 196 24.25 -9.09 -31.57
C GLY A 196 23.53 -8.89 -30.23
N ILE A 197 22.38 -8.21 -30.21
CA ILE A 197 21.53 -8.14 -29.00
C ILE A 197 21.02 -9.54 -28.61
N GLN A 198 20.64 -10.36 -29.58
CA GLN A 198 20.25 -11.76 -29.35
C GLN A 198 21.45 -12.61 -28.89
N GLY A 199 22.63 -12.38 -29.45
CA GLY A 199 23.90 -12.98 -29.04
C GLY A 199 24.23 -12.68 -27.59
N LEU A 200 24.14 -11.42 -27.15
CA LEU A 200 24.31 -11.04 -25.74
C LEU A 200 23.28 -11.69 -24.82
N ALA A 201 22.02 -11.76 -25.24
CA ALA A 201 20.98 -12.47 -24.51
C ALA A 201 21.32 -13.97 -24.36
N ASN A 202 21.92 -14.58 -25.38
CA ASN A 202 22.33 -15.98 -25.37
C ASN A 202 23.62 -16.23 -24.56
N THR A 203 24.62 -15.35 -24.65
CA THR A 203 25.85 -15.41 -23.85
C THR A 203 25.55 -15.19 -22.37
N ALA A 204 24.60 -14.31 -22.05
CA ALA A 204 24.13 -14.13 -20.68
C ALA A 204 23.45 -15.40 -20.11
N LYS A 205 22.79 -16.21 -20.95
CA LYS A 205 22.31 -17.54 -20.54
C LYS A 205 23.44 -18.53 -20.26
N THR A 206 24.62 -18.34 -20.86
CA THR A 206 25.77 -19.25 -20.71
C THR A 206 26.64 -18.92 -19.50
N ILE A 207 26.70 -17.66 -19.08
CA ILE A 207 27.58 -17.18 -17.98
C ILE A 207 26.99 -17.44 -16.58
N HIS A 208 25.67 -17.56 -16.45
CA HIS A 208 25.01 -17.95 -15.19
C HIS A 208 24.56 -19.42 -15.21
N ARG A 209 25.49 -20.34 -14.92
CA ARG A 209 25.19 -21.71 -14.50
C ARG A 209 24.79 -21.73 -13.01
N GLN A 210 23.61 -21.24 -12.66
CA GLN A 210 22.90 -21.77 -11.48
C GLN A 210 22.10 -23.00 -11.91
N LYS A 211 21.82 -23.93 -10.97
CA LYS A 211 21.12 -25.22 -11.16
C LYS A 211 20.14 -25.13 -12.34
N GLN A 212 20.51 -25.71 -13.48
CA GLN A 212 19.71 -25.64 -14.70
C GLN A 212 18.36 -26.30 -14.40
N ILE A 213 17.30 -25.50 -14.27
CA ILE A 213 15.97 -26.01 -13.95
C ILE A 213 15.50 -26.81 -15.16
N ASP A 214 15.19 -28.08 -14.93
CA ASP A 214 14.70 -28.96 -15.97
C ASP A 214 13.31 -28.50 -16.45
N THR A 215 13.17 -28.24 -17.75
CA THR A 215 11.90 -27.89 -18.37
C THR A 215 10.84 -28.96 -18.15
N ALA A 216 11.21 -30.23 -18.00
CA ALA A 216 10.26 -31.29 -17.66
C ALA A 216 9.66 -31.11 -16.26
N THR A 217 10.41 -30.52 -15.32
CA THR A 217 9.89 -30.19 -13.98
C THR A 217 8.91 -29.02 -14.06
N ILE A 218 9.21 -27.99 -14.85
CA ILE A 218 8.30 -26.85 -15.09
C ILE A 218 6.98 -27.32 -15.73
N ASP A 219 7.04 -28.30 -16.65
CA ASP A 219 5.85 -28.86 -17.31
C ASP A 219 4.87 -29.53 -16.34
N ILE A 220 5.36 -30.11 -15.22
CA ILE A 220 4.51 -30.67 -14.16
C ILE A 220 3.65 -29.57 -13.56
N TYR A 221 4.24 -28.43 -13.22
CA TYR A 221 3.53 -27.30 -12.64
C TYR A 221 2.61 -26.60 -13.65
N LEU A 222 3.02 -26.50 -14.91
CA LEU A 222 2.13 -26.02 -15.98
C LEU A 222 0.91 -26.93 -16.13
N ALA A 223 1.07 -28.25 -16.05
CA ALA A 223 -0.03 -29.20 -16.06
C ALA A 223 -0.96 -29.02 -14.86
N THR A 224 -0.41 -28.88 -13.64
CA THR A 224 -1.17 -28.52 -12.43
C THR A 224 -2.01 -27.26 -12.66
N LEU A 225 -1.41 -26.19 -13.15
CA LEU A 225 -2.09 -24.92 -13.38
C LEU A 225 -3.21 -25.01 -14.42
N ARG A 226 -3.14 -25.90 -15.41
CA ARG A 226 -4.20 -26.10 -16.42
C ARG A 226 -5.49 -26.65 -15.80
N THR A 227 -5.39 -27.41 -14.71
CA THR A 227 -6.58 -27.92 -13.99
C THR A 227 -7.39 -26.81 -13.32
N MET A 228 -6.77 -25.64 -13.12
CA MET A 228 -7.34 -24.47 -12.43
C MET A 228 -7.83 -23.38 -13.40
N ASP A 229 -8.08 -23.72 -14.66
CA ASP A 229 -8.44 -22.75 -15.71
C ASP A 229 -9.79 -22.04 -15.48
N ASN A 230 -10.59 -22.44 -14.48
CA ASN A 230 -11.83 -21.77 -14.07
C ASN A 230 -11.78 -21.12 -12.68
N SER A 231 -10.60 -21.09 -12.04
CA SER A 231 -10.41 -20.59 -10.67
C SER A 231 -10.45 -19.06 -10.55
N SER A 232 -10.32 -18.58 -9.30
CA SER A 232 -10.30 -17.18 -8.87
C SER A 232 -9.35 -16.30 -9.69
N PRO A 233 -9.64 -15.00 -9.90
CA PRO A 233 -8.72 -14.06 -10.54
C PRO A 233 -7.50 -13.68 -9.67
N SER A 234 -7.44 -14.08 -8.40
CA SER A 234 -6.28 -13.87 -7.53
C SER A 234 -5.13 -14.83 -7.89
N LEU A 235 -3.88 -14.40 -7.72
CA LEU A 235 -2.70 -15.24 -7.87
C LEU A 235 -2.57 -16.29 -6.75
N ALA A 236 -3.10 -16.02 -5.55
CA ALA A 236 -2.85 -16.84 -4.37
C ALA A 236 -3.31 -18.30 -4.52
N PRO A 237 -4.51 -18.62 -5.04
CA PRO A 237 -4.92 -20.02 -5.18
C PRO A 237 -4.01 -20.81 -6.13
N TYR A 238 -3.50 -20.17 -7.18
CA TYR A 238 -2.53 -20.81 -8.08
C TYR A 238 -1.20 -21.05 -7.39
N MET A 239 -0.73 -20.08 -6.58
CA MET A 239 0.45 -20.23 -5.73
C MET A 239 0.31 -21.40 -4.75
N THR A 240 -0.81 -21.47 -4.04
CA THR A 240 -1.11 -22.56 -3.10
C THR A 240 -1.02 -23.91 -3.78
N GLU A 241 -1.64 -24.06 -4.95
CA GLU A 241 -1.71 -25.35 -5.63
C GLU A 241 -0.36 -25.80 -6.19
N VAL A 242 0.45 -24.88 -6.74
CA VAL A 242 1.80 -25.24 -7.20
C VAL A 242 2.71 -25.56 -6.01
N MET A 243 2.60 -24.84 -4.88
CA MET A 243 3.38 -25.15 -3.68
C MET A 243 2.93 -26.46 -3.02
N ARG A 244 1.63 -26.79 -3.05
CA ARG A 244 1.12 -28.09 -2.63
C ARG A 244 1.67 -29.23 -3.50
N THR A 245 1.78 -29.00 -4.80
CA THR A 245 2.42 -29.95 -5.72
C THR A 245 3.92 -30.10 -5.41
N ALA A 246 4.62 -28.99 -5.17
CA ALA A 246 6.04 -28.98 -4.80
C ALA A 246 6.30 -29.72 -3.48
N MET A 247 5.45 -29.51 -2.47
CA MET A 247 5.51 -30.21 -1.19
C MET A 247 5.31 -31.73 -1.34
N ALA A 248 4.38 -32.16 -2.18
CA ALA A 248 4.17 -33.58 -2.47
C ALA A 248 5.39 -34.23 -3.14
N ARG A 249 6.01 -33.53 -4.09
CA ARG A 249 7.23 -33.99 -4.77
C ARG A 249 8.45 -34.01 -3.86
N THR A 250 8.57 -32.99 -3.01
CA THR A 250 9.60 -32.90 -1.97
C THR A 250 9.46 -34.06 -0.98
N SER A 251 8.23 -34.43 -0.61
CA SER A 251 7.96 -35.61 0.23
C SER A 251 8.33 -36.93 -0.44
N ALA A 252 8.37 -36.96 -1.78
CA ALA A 252 8.84 -38.09 -2.59
C ALA A 252 10.36 -38.07 -2.86
N GLY A 253 11.11 -37.14 -2.25
CA GLY A 253 12.58 -37.08 -2.31
C GLY A 253 13.15 -36.05 -3.28
N ALA A 254 12.33 -35.18 -3.88
CA ALA A 254 12.81 -34.06 -4.69
C ALA A 254 13.40 -32.92 -3.82
N ASP A 255 14.30 -32.14 -4.40
CA ASP A 255 14.92 -30.97 -3.76
C ASP A 255 13.92 -29.81 -3.64
N PRO A 256 13.61 -29.33 -2.42
CA PRO A 256 12.54 -28.34 -2.21
C PRO A 256 12.79 -27.01 -2.93
N ALA A 257 14.03 -26.50 -2.91
CA ALA A 257 14.39 -25.26 -3.58
C ALA A 257 14.21 -25.38 -5.10
N THR A 258 14.65 -26.50 -5.69
CA THR A 258 14.45 -26.77 -7.13
C THR A 258 12.97 -26.84 -7.51
N GLU A 259 12.15 -27.51 -6.70
CA GLU A 259 10.71 -27.65 -6.94
C GLU A 259 9.97 -26.30 -6.82
N ASN A 260 10.28 -25.50 -5.79
CA ASN A 260 9.73 -24.15 -5.62
C ASN A 260 10.10 -23.23 -6.79
N THR A 261 11.35 -23.31 -7.23
CA THR A 261 11.86 -22.52 -8.35
C THR A 261 11.12 -22.88 -9.64
N ALA A 262 10.94 -24.17 -9.93
CA ALA A 262 10.17 -24.63 -11.08
C ALA A 262 8.69 -24.21 -11.02
N ALA A 263 8.08 -24.24 -9.84
CA ALA A 263 6.72 -23.75 -9.60
C ALA A 263 6.60 -22.24 -9.93
N LEU A 264 7.56 -21.42 -9.49
CA LEU A 264 7.60 -19.98 -9.79
C LEU A 264 7.76 -19.70 -11.30
N TRP A 265 8.63 -20.44 -12.00
CA TRP A 265 8.73 -20.35 -13.47
C TRP A 265 7.41 -20.66 -14.16
N ALA A 266 6.70 -21.71 -13.74
CA ALA A 266 5.40 -22.06 -14.31
C ALA A 266 4.36 -20.96 -14.11
N LEU A 267 4.29 -20.35 -12.92
CA LEU A 267 3.44 -19.20 -12.64
C LEU A 267 3.77 -18.01 -13.55
N ALA A 268 5.06 -17.66 -13.68
CA ALA A 268 5.49 -16.54 -14.51
C ALA A 268 5.25 -16.77 -16.01
N ILE A 269 5.45 -17.99 -16.51
CA ILE A 269 5.14 -18.37 -17.90
C ILE A 269 3.64 -18.27 -18.18
N LYS A 270 2.80 -18.73 -17.24
CA LYS A 270 1.34 -18.73 -17.40
C LYS A 270 0.74 -17.32 -17.29
N PHE A 271 1.07 -16.58 -16.23
CA PHE A 271 0.41 -15.33 -15.87
C PHE A 271 1.19 -14.07 -16.27
N GLY A 272 2.50 -14.19 -16.51
CA GLY A 272 3.37 -13.09 -16.94
C GLY A 272 3.54 -13.04 -18.46
N THR A 273 4.53 -13.74 -18.99
CA THR A 273 4.80 -13.80 -20.43
C THR A 273 5.41 -15.12 -20.87
N TYR A 274 5.03 -15.57 -22.06
CA TYR A 274 5.61 -16.77 -22.66
C TYR A 274 7.09 -16.65 -22.99
N ARG A 275 7.62 -15.41 -23.05
CA ARG A 275 9.05 -15.20 -23.28
C ARG A 275 9.89 -15.75 -22.14
N PHE A 276 9.32 -15.92 -20.94
CA PHE A 276 10.00 -16.63 -19.87
C PHE A 276 10.24 -18.10 -20.21
N ALA A 277 9.38 -18.76 -20.99
CA ALA A 277 9.64 -20.14 -21.42
C ALA A 277 10.94 -20.23 -22.25
N SER A 278 11.18 -19.28 -23.16
CA SER A 278 12.44 -19.25 -23.92
C SER A 278 13.67 -18.93 -23.05
N LEU A 279 13.49 -18.28 -21.90
CA LEU A 279 14.58 -18.04 -20.95
C LEU A 279 14.84 -19.28 -20.08
N ALA A 280 13.80 -20.04 -19.74
CA ALA A 280 13.86 -21.32 -19.05
C ALA A 280 14.42 -22.47 -19.89
N GLY A 281 14.70 -22.26 -21.18
CA GLY A 281 15.30 -23.27 -22.06
C GLY A 281 14.32 -24.02 -22.96
N TYR A 282 13.07 -23.56 -23.09
CA TYR A 282 12.13 -24.14 -24.05
C TYR A 282 12.45 -23.73 -25.48
N ASP A 283 12.54 -24.71 -26.39
CA ASP A 283 12.67 -24.48 -27.83
C ASP A 283 11.35 -24.02 -28.46
N ASN A 284 10.24 -24.56 -27.97
CA ASN A 284 8.89 -24.27 -28.44
C ASN A 284 8.03 -23.71 -27.32
N LYS A 285 6.99 -22.96 -27.68
CA LYS A 285 6.04 -22.43 -26.71
C LYS A 285 5.35 -23.59 -25.97
N PRO A 286 5.48 -23.71 -24.63
CA PRO A 286 4.79 -24.74 -23.89
C PRO A 286 3.28 -24.50 -23.87
N ASP A 287 2.51 -25.58 -23.72
CA ASP A 287 1.09 -25.47 -23.45
C ASP A 287 0.88 -24.88 -22.04
N VAL A 288 0.07 -23.83 -21.95
CA VAL A 288 -0.25 -23.16 -20.68
C VAL A 288 -1.75 -23.23 -20.36
N GLY A 289 -2.52 -23.94 -21.19
CA GLY A 289 -3.98 -23.93 -21.16
C GLY A 289 -4.56 -22.56 -21.51
N LYS A 290 -5.70 -22.22 -20.91
CA LYS A 290 -6.33 -20.91 -21.10
C LYS A 290 -5.47 -19.82 -20.47
N ARG A 291 -5.05 -18.87 -21.31
CA ARG A 291 -4.39 -17.66 -20.80
C ARG A 291 -5.37 -16.77 -20.05
N ARG A 292 -5.11 -16.61 -18.76
CA ARG A 292 -5.80 -15.65 -17.89
C ARG A 292 -4.78 -14.73 -17.25
N SER A 293 -5.23 -13.57 -16.83
CA SER A 293 -4.46 -12.73 -15.92
C SER A 293 -4.80 -13.12 -14.50
N ALA A 294 -3.78 -13.24 -13.65
CA ALA A 294 -3.95 -13.23 -12.20
C ALA A 294 -3.85 -11.78 -11.69
N SER A 295 -4.23 -11.58 -10.44
CA SER A 295 -4.17 -10.30 -9.74
C SER A 295 -3.65 -10.47 -8.32
N LEU A 296 -3.04 -9.42 -7.80
CA LEU A 296 -2.73 -9.24 -6.39
C LEU A 296 -3.46 -7.96 -5.95
N GLN A 297 -4.20 -8.04 -4.86
CA GLN A 297 -5.11 -7.01 -4.35
C GLN A 297 -6.07 -6.47 -5.40
N GLY A 298 -6.54 -7.35 -6.29
CA GLY A 298 -7.47 -7.01 -7.37
C GLY A 298 -6.81 -6.34 -8.59
N ARG A 299 -5.49 -6.13 -8.56
CA ARG A 299 -4.70 -5.49 -9.60
C ARG A 299 -3.84 -6.50 -10.37
N LYS A 300 -3.98 -6.50 -11.69
CA LYS A 300 -3.27 -7.44 -12.59
C LYS A 300 -1.81 -7.05 -12.79
N ASP A 301 -1.58 -5.75 -12.88
CA ASP A 301 -0.29 -5.07 -12.93
C ASP A 301 0.59 -5.43 -11.73
N LEU A 302 0.07 -5.39 -10.50
CA LEU A 302 0.84 -5.80 -9.31
C LEU A 302 1.32 -7.26 -9.38
N ALA A 303 0.47 -8.16 -9.89
CA ALA A 303 0.88 -9.56 -10.11
C ALA A 303 1.99 -9.69 -11.18
N LEU A 304 2.00 -8.81 -12.19
CA LEU A 304 3.05 -8.78 -13.21
C LEU A 304 4.36 -8.26 -12.62
N HIS A 305 4.35 -7.15 -11.88
CA HIS A 305 5.53 -6.61 -11.18
C HIS A 305 6.16 -7.68 -10.28
N PHE A 306 5.34 -8.32 -9.44
CA PHE A 306 5.77 -9.42 -8.57
C PHE A 306 6.44 -10.57 -9.35
N LEU A 307 5.78 -11.12 -10.37
CA LEU A 307 6.30 -12.29 -11.11
C LEU A 307 7.52 -11.96 -11.97
N TYR A 308 7.58 -10.77 -12.58
CA TYR A 308 8.72 -10.37 -13.40
C TYR A 308 9.96 -10.16 -12.53
N SER A 309 9.79 -9.48 -11.41
CA SER A 309 10.88 -9.24 -10.45
C SER A 309 11.38 -10.55 -9.85
N ALA A 310 10.47 -11.45 -9.46
CA ALA A 310 10.83 -12.79 -8.98
C ALA A 310 11.68 -13.59 -9.99
N ILE A 311 11.31 -13.61 -11.27
CA ILE A 311 12.09 -14.35 -12.28
C ILE A 311 13.43 -13.70 -12.58
N LEU A 312 13.52 -12.36 -12.56
CA LEU A 312 14.79 -11.68 -12.78
C LEU A 312 15.78 -11.90 -11.63
N GLU A 313 15.29 -12.09 -10.40
CA GLU A 313 16.10 -12.52 -9.26
C GLU A 313 16.79 -13.87 -9.55
N GLN A 314 16.04 -14.88 -10.01
CA GLN A 314 16.59 -16.22 -10.34
C GLN A 314 17.60 -16.21 -11.50
N LEU A 315 17.62 -15.15 -12.31
CA LEU A 315 18.60 -14.97 -13.38
C LEU A 315 19.88 -14.25 -12.90
N GLY A 316 20.04 -14.04 -11.60
CA GLY A 316 21.17 -13.31 -11.02
C GLY A 316 21.10 -11.80 -11.24
N ARG A 317 19.91 -11.25 -11.51
CA ARG A 317 19.68 -9.86 -11.94
C ARG A 317 18.82 -9.06 -10.96
N ALA A 318 18.75 -9.44 -9.69
CA ALA A 318 17.90 -8.80 -8.68
C ALA A 318 18.07 -7.27 -8.61
N GLN A 319 19.31 -6.79 -8.50
CA GLN A 319 19.58 -5.34 -8.44
C GLN A 319 19.19 -4.61 -9.74
N LEU A 320 19.39 -5.26 -10.89
CA LEU A 320 19.00 -4.71 -12.18
C LEU A 320 17.47 -4.68 -12.31
N ALA A 321 16.78 -5.72 -11.85
CA ALA A 321 15.32 -5.80 -11.85
C ALA A 321 14.69 -4.69 -11.03
N PHE A 322 15.20 -4.48 -9.80
CA PHE A 322 14.79 -3.39 -8.93
C PHE A 322 14.99 -2.03 -9.61
N SER A 323 16.20 -1.78 -10.14
CA SER A 323 16.54 -0.51 -10.79
C SER A 323 15.67 -0.26 -12.02
N ILE A 324 15.37 -1.30 -12.81
CA ILE A 324 14.46 -1.22 -13.96
C ILE A 324 13.03 -0.89 -13.52
N GLY A 325 12.55 -1.49 -12.43
CA GLY A 325 11.24 -1.19 -11.83
C GLY A 325 11.13 0.29 -11.47
N GLU A 326 12.07 0.82 -10.68
CA GLU A 326 12.09 2.24 -10.31
C GLU A 326 12.22 3.17 -11.53
N ILE A 327 13.06 2.81 -12.51
CA ILE A 327 13.17 3.55 -13.78
C ILE A 327 11.83 3.56 -14.53
N LYS A 328 11.09 2.45 -14.54
CA LYS A 328 9.74 2.38 -15.12
C LYS A 328 8.80 3.32 -14.37
N GLU A 329 8.81 3.33 -13.04
CA GLU A 329 7.98 4.25 -12.24
C GLU A 329 8.33 5.73 -12.49
N LEU A 330 9.62 6.06 -12.59
CA LEU A 330 10.09 7.39 -12.96
C LEU A 330 9.68 7.77 -14.38
N LEU A 331 9.62 6.82 -15.31
CA LEU A 331 9.08 7.06 -16.65
C LEU A 331 7.58 7.32 -16.61
N ASP A 332 6.83 6.56 -15.83
CA ASP A 332 5.38 6.69 -15.71
C ASP A 332 4.97 8.02 -15.06
N ALA A 333 5.83 8.64 -14.24
CA ALA A 333 5.64 10.01 -13.73
C ALA A 333 5.57 11.10 -14.81
N ASN A 334 6.08 10.85 -16.02
CA ASN A 334 6.10 11.83 -17.09
C ASN A 334 4.74 11.96 -17.80
N GLN A 335 4.59 13.01 -18.62
CA GLN A 335 3.35 13.27 -19.36
C GLN A 335 2.93 12.06 -20.23
N GLY A 336 1.70 11.60 -20.03
CA GLY A 336 1.13 10.45 -20.75
C GLY A 336 1.39 9.09 -20.10
N GLY A 337 2.15 9.03 -19.00
CA GLY A 337 2.27 7.86 -18.13
C GLY A 337 1.17 7.81 -17.05
N SER A 338 1.13 6.72 -16.30
CA SER A 338 0.19 6.49 -15.18
C SER A 338 0.54 7.25 -13.91
N GLY A 339 1.74 7.81 -13.82
CA GLY A 339 2.37 8.39 -12.63
C GLY A 339 3.19 7.35 -11.83
N TYR A 340 4.14 7.82 -11.03
CA TYR A 340 4.98 6.96 -10.17
C TYR A 340 4.14 6.25 -9.11
N SER A 341 4.29 4.93 -8.96
CA SER A 341 3.58 4.11 -7.98
C SER A 341 4.50 3.43 -6.97
N PHE A 342 4.27 3.71 -5.69
CA PHE A 342 4.90 2.95 -4.59
C PHE A 342 4.27 1.57 -4.39
N ALA A 343 3.04 1.33 -4.87
CA ALA A 343 2.46 -0.01 -4.86
C ALA A 343 3.15 -0.92 -5.89
N ASP A 344 3.48 -0.40 -7.07
CA ASP A 344 4.24 -1.11 -8.10
C ASP A 344 5.66 -1.43 -7.57
N LEU A 345 6.32 -0.46 -6.93
CA LEU A 345 7.61 -0.66 -6.24
C LEU A 345 7.54 -1.75 -5.15
N ALA A 346 6.48 -1.72 -4.33
CA ALA A 346 6.27 -2.73 -3.30
C ALA A 346 6.05 -4.14 -3.90
N ALA A 347 5.38 -4.22 -5.05
CA ALA A 347 5.21 -5.48 -5.77
C ALA A 347 6.53 -6.02 -6.33
N ASP A 348 7.37 -5.16 -6.88
CA ASP A 348 8.70 -5.53 -7.37
C ASP A 348 9.57 -6.06 -6.21
N LYS A 349 9.66 -5.31 -5.10
CA LYS A 349 10.40 -5.72 -3.91
C LYS A 349 9.87 -7.02 -3.30
N ALA A 350 8.55 -7.18 -3.22
CA ALA A 350 7.93 -8.41 -2.73
C ALA A 350 8.28 -9.60 -3.62
N GLY A 351 8.30 -9.43 -4.95
CA GLY A 351 8.68 -10.48 -5.90
C GLY A 351 10.14 -10.90 -5.75
N LEU A 352 11.06 -9.94 -5.60
CA LEU A 352 12.48 -10.20 -5.34
C LEU A 352 12.66 -11.02 -4.06
N LYS A 353 12.09 -10.54 -2.94
CA LYS A 353 12.22 -11.19 -1.64
C LYS A 353 11.60 -12.59 -1.63
N PHE A 354 10.46 -12.73 -2.30
CA PHE A 354 9.77 -14.01 -2.43
C PHE A 354 10.64 -15.03 -3.15
N SER A 355 11.21 -14.67 -4.31
CA SER A 355 12.06 -15.56 -5.10
C SER A 355 13.30 -16.02 -4.32
N GLU A 356 13.99 -15.05 -3.69
CA GLU A 356 15.14 -15.34 -2.82
C GLU A 356 14.78 -16.36 -1.75
N TRP A 357 13.66 -16.14 -1.03
CA TRP A 357 13.25 -16.98 0.09
C TRP A 357 12.83 -18.39 -0.31
N ILE A 358 12.06 -18.54 -1.40
CA ILE A 358 11.58 -19.87 -1.81
C ILE A 358 12.67 -20.71 -2.50
N GLY A 359 13.69 -20.05 -3.06
CA GLY A 359 14.82 -20.67 -3.74
C GLY A 359 16.02 -20.95 -2.83
N ASP A 360 15.97 -20.47 -1.58
CA ASP A 360 17.01 -20.72 -0.59
C ASP A 360 16.83 -22.08 0.10
N ASP A 361 17.90 -22.88 0.18
CA ASP A 361 17.85 -24.27 0.65
C ASP A 361 17.37 -24.37 2.12
N ASP A 362 17.66 -23.37 2.95
CA ASP A 362 17.28 -23.37 4.38
C ASP A 362 15.78 -23.03 4.57
N HIS A 363 15.19 -22.26 3.67
CA HIS A 363 13.81 -21.75 3.81
C HIS A 363 12.80 -22.42 2.88
N ALA A 364 13.24 -23.08 1.81
CA ALA A 364 12.37 -23.63 0.76
C ALA A 364 11.27 -24.57 1.29
N ARG A 365 11.60 -25.42 2.27
CA ARG A 365 10.62 -26.33 2.89
C ARG A 365 9.60 -25.60 3.75
N ALA A 366 10.03 -24.66 4.57
CA ALA A 366 9.14 -23.85 5.40
C ALA A 366 8.17 -23.02 4.53
N ALA A 367 8.64 -22.52 3.39
CA ALA A 367 7.79 -21.85 2.41
C ALA A 367 6.71 -22.76 1.83
N GLN A 368 7.04 -24.02 1.51
CA GLN A 368 6.07 -25.01 1.05
C GLN A 368 5.01 -25.29 2.13
N ASP A 369 5.45 -25.53 3.37
CA ASP A 369 4.57 -25.87 4.49
C ASP A 369 3.52 -24.77 4.75
N LEU A 370 3.92 -23.49 4.67
CA LEU A 370 2.99 -22.37 4.81
C LEU A 370 2.08 -22.21 3.58
N LEU A 371 2.67 -22.11 2.38
CA LEU A 371 1.94 -21.70 1.18
C LEU A 371 1.00 -22.78 0.64
N ALA A 372 1.30 -24.07 0.88
CA ALA A 372 0.48 -25.19 0.42
C ALA A 372 -0.89 -25.29 1.13
N PHE A 373 -1.01 -24.76 2.35
CA PHE A 373 -2.23 -24.87 3.17
C PHE A 373 -2.84 -23.51 3.54
N GLU A 374 -2.02 -22.50 3.79
CA GLU A 374 -2.43 -21.15 4.20
C GLU A 374 -2.07 -20.07 3.17
N GLY A 375 -1.90 -20.46 1.90
CA GLY A 375 -1.58 -19.54 0.81
C GLY A 375 -2.70 -18.52 0.57
N SER A 376 -2.57 -17.35 1.17
CA SER A 376 -3.35 -16.16 0.88
C SER A 376 -2.43 -15.09 0.29
N GLU A 377 -2.97 -14.06 -0.36
CA GLU A 377 -2.12 -12.94 -0.79
C GLU A 377 -1.39 -12.30 0.39
N ASN A 378 -2.05 -12.18 1.55
CA ASN A 378 -1.46 -11.62 2.77
C ASN A 378 -0.33 -12.48 3.33
N SER A 379 -0.14 -13.72 2.85
CA SER A 379 0.95 -14.58 3.29
C SER A 379 2.27 -14.20 2.63
N PHE A 380 2.25 -13.65 1.41
CA PHE A 380 3.44 -13.38 0.59
C PHE A 380 3.47 -12.01 -0.11
N PHE A 381 2.42 -11.19 0.01
CA PHE A 381 2.31 -9.88 -0.62
C PHE A 381 1.80 -8.81 0.37
N PRO A 382 2.47 -7.66 0.50
CA PRO A 382 2.14 -6.63 1.50
C PRO A 382 0.87 -5.85 1.14
N MET A 383 0.22 -5.24 2.14
CA MET A 383 -0.82 -4.24 1.89
C MET A 383 -0.21 -2.99 1.24
N VAL A 384 -0.82 -2.53 0.14
CA VAL A 384 -0.34 -1.39 -0.65
C VAL A 384 -1.39 -0.30 -0.87
N HIS A 385 -2.61 -0.48 -0.35
CA HIS A 385 -3.77 0.39 -0.64
C HIS A 385 -3.64 1.82 -0.11
N ASP A 386 -2.73 2.05 0.83
CA ASP A 386 -2.38 3.33 1.44
C ASP A 386 -1.01 3.86 0.96
N LEU A 387 -0.37 3.21 -0.02
CA LEU A 387 0.86 3.73 -0.61
C LEU A 387 0.55 4.82 -1.66
N PRO A 388 1.38 5.88 -1.79
CA PRO A 388 1.17 6.91 -2.81
C PRO A 388 1.32 6.37 -4.24
N GLU A 389 0.37 6.71 -5.13
CA GLU A 389 0.35 6.16 -6.50
C GLU A 389 -0.10 7.11 -7.59
N GLY A 390 0.56 7.16 -8.74
CA GLY A 390 0.17 8.07 -9.81
C GLY A 390 0.70 9.49 -9.60
N LEU A 391 1.85 9.63 -8.92
CA LEU A 391 2.55 10.91 -8.75
C LEU A 391 3.07 11.38 -10.12
N ARG A 392 2.68 12.58 -10.54
CA ARG A 392 3.26 13.21 -11.73
C ARG A 392 4.65 13.75 -11.40
N GLU A 393 5.46 14.01 -12.42
CA GLU A 393 6.83 14.54 -12.29
C GLU A 393 6.94 15.68 -11.28
N GLN A 394 6.07 16.70 -11.39
CA GLN A 394 6.11 17.86 -10.50
C GLN A 394 5.78 17.49 -9.04
N GLU A 395 4.81 16.60 -8.83
CA GLU A 395 4.43 16.13 -7.49
C GLU A 395 5.53 15.27 -6.88
N PHE A 396 6.10 14.35 -7.66
CA PHE A 396 7.23 13.53 -7.25
C PHE A 396 8.41 14.40 -6.85
N LYS A 397 8.78 15.38 -7.68
CA LYS A 397 9.86 16.31 -7.39
C LYS A 397 9.59 17.17 -6.16
N LEU A 398 8.37 17.67 -5.97
CA LEU A 398 8.02 18.50 -4.82
C LEU A 398 8.03 17.71 -3.50
N ILE A 399 7.59 16.46 -3.51
CA ILE A 399 7.44 15.65 -2.29
C ILE A 399 8.73 14.89 -1.96
N PHE A 400 9.33 14.27 -2.99
CA PHE A 400 10.46 13.36 -2.84
C PHE A 400 11.76 13.90 -3.42
N ASP A 401 11.75 14.94 -4.26
CA ASP A 401 12.91 15.46 -5.01
C ASP A 401 13.52 14.44 -5.99
N SER A 402 14.10 13.35 -5.49
CA SER A 402 14.65 12.22 -6.24
C SER A 402 14.53 10.90 -5.45
N VAL A 403 14.78 9.76 -6.11
CA VAL A 403 14.88 8.44 -5.45
C VAL A 403 15.99 8.38 -4.38
N GLY A 404 16.95 9.31 -4.42
CA GLY A 404 18.04 9.40 -3.46
C GLY A 404 17.71 10.18 -2.18
N SER A 405 16.51 10.75 -2.05
CA SER A 405 16.15 11.57 -0.89
C SER A 405 15.83 10.74 0.35
N GLU A 406 15.93 11.37 1.53
CA GLU A 406 15.61 10.68 2.77
C GLU A 406 14.12 10.34 2.89
N LYS A 407 13.23 11.17 2.33
CA LYS A 407 11.79 10.92 2.33
C LYS A 407 11.43 9.71 1.47
N TYR A 408 12.05 9.60 0.29
CA TYR A 408 11.88 8.44 -0.58
C TYR A 408 12.36 7.17 0.13
N ARG A 409 13.59 7.21 0.66
CA ARG A 409 14.18 6.06 1.40
C ARG A 409 13.39 5.69 2.65
N ALA A 410 12.78 6.64 3.35
CA ALA A 410 11.94 6.35 4.50
C ALA A 410 10.70 5.54 4.11
N LEU A 411 10.04 5.92 3.00
CA LEU A 411 8.89 5.17 2.48
C LEU A 411 9.31 3.81 1.91
N GLU A 412 10.47 3.74 1.26
CA GLU A 412 11.06 2.49 0.81
C GLU A 412 11.33 1.52 1.98
N ARG A 413 12.00 1.97 3.05
CA ARG A 413 12.22 1.15 4.27
C ARG A 413 10.91 0.72 4.94
N HIS A 414 9.88 1.55 4.85
CA HIS A 414 8.55 1.20 5.34
C HIS A 414 7.92 0.06 4.52
N ILE A 415 8.10 0.07 3.19
CA ILE A 415 7.72 -1.04 2.31
C ILE A 415 8.51 -2.30 2.66
N ASP A 416 9.84 -2.20 2.83
CA ASP A 416 10.68 -3.34 3.21
C ASP A 416 10.19 -3.98 4.51
N LYS A 417 9.93 -3.18 5.53
CA LYS A 417 9.40 -3.65 6.81
C LYS A 417 8.05 -4.34 6.65
N ARG A 418 7.15 -3.84 5.81
CA ARG A 418 5.86 -4.49 5.53
C ARG A 418 6.05 -5.86 4.88
N ILE A 419 7.02 -5.97 3.97
CA ILE A 419 7.36 -7.24 3.33
C ILE A 419 7.92 -8.21 4.37
N GLU A 420 8.90 -7.80 5.17
CA GLU A 420 9.53 -8.63 6.22
C GLU A 420 8.53 -9.14 7.28
N GLN A 421 7.44 -8.42 7.51
CA GLN A 421 6.38 -8.78 8.45
C GLN A 421 5.34 -9.76 7.88
N LEU A 422 5.46 -10.16 6.61
CA LEU A 422 4.56 -11.14 6.03
C LEU A 422 4.76 -12.52 6.68
N PRO A 423 3.68 -13.30 6.88
CA PRO A 423 3.73 -14.63 7.49
C PRO A 423 4.78 -15.57 6.89
N LEU A 424 5.07 -15.43 5.58
CA LEU A 424 6.11 -16.21 4.89
C LEU A 424 7.51 -16.03 5.48
N TYR A 425 7.84 -14.84 5.98
CA TYR A 425 9.19 -14.50 6.44
C TYR A 425 9.31 -14.39 7.95
N SER A 426 8.26 -13.95 8.64
CA SER A 426 8.29 -13.79 10.10
C SER A 426 8.08 -15.10 10.86
N GLY A 427 7.67 -16.18 10.16
CA GLY A 427 6.99 -17.30 10.82
C GLY A 427 5.68 -16.82 11.46
N ASN A 428 4.90 -17.71 12.07
CA ASN A 428 3.65 -17.35 12.75
C ASN A 428 3.84 -16.48 14.02
N ASP A 429 4.94 -15.73 14.12
CA ASP A 429 5.11 -14.53 14.96
C ASP A 429 4.19 -13.40 14.46
N ASN A 430 2.93 -13.71 14.21
CA ASN A 430 1.83 -12.88 14.66
C ASN A 430 1.86 -12.90 16.19
N GLY A 431 2.95 -12.39 16.77
CA GLY A 431 2.87 -11.71 18.03
C GLY A 431 1.82 -10.65 17.79
N ALA A 432 0.58 -10.96 18.17
CA ALA A 432 -0.34 -10.00 18.71
C ALA A 432 0.49 -9.31 19.79
N ARG A 433 1.27 -8.30 19.37
CA ARG A 433 1.94 -7.38 20.26
C ARG A 433 0.77 -6.81 20.99
N THR A 434 0.54 -7.33 22.18
CA THR A 434 -0.44 -6.89 23.14
C THR A 434 -0.11 -5.42 23.30
N ARG A 435 -0.78 -4.58 22.52
CA ARG A 435 -0.63 -3.14 22.65
C ARG A 435 -1.08 -2.87 24.07
N ALA A 436 -0.32 -2.03 24.78
CA ALA A 436 -0.78 -1.54 26.07
C ALA A 436 -2.19 -1.00 25.84
N TYR A 437 -3.12 -1.53 26.62
CA TYR A 437 -4.52 -1.17 26.56
C TYR A 437 -4.67 0.35 26.65
N GLN A 438 -5.44 0.96 25.74
CA GLN A 438 -5.76 2.39 25.81
C GLN A 438 -7.06 2.57 26.59
N ALA A 439 -6.98 3.18 27.77
CA ALA A 439 -8.18 3.58 28.51
C ALA A 439 -8.99 4.61 27.72
N PRO A 440 -10.33 4.53 27.68
CA PRO A 440 -11.15 5.62 27.20
C PRO A 440 -10.75 6.90 27.94
N VAL A 441 -10.62 7.99 27.19
CA VAL A 441 -10.19 9.29 27.72
C VAL A 441 -11.24 9.86 28.69
N ASP A 442 -12.53 9.51 28.52
CA ASP A 442 -13.65 10.00 29.30
C ASP A 442 -14.64 8.89 29.68
N THR A 443 -15.18 8.91 30.90
CA THR A 443 -16.36 8.14 31.31
C THR A 443 -17.49 9.08 31.73
N ILE A 444 -18.70 8.83 31.23
CA ILE A 444 -19.91 9.55 31.63
C ILE A 444 -20.61 8.74 32.72
N GLU A 445 -20.49 9.19 33.98
CA GLU A 445 -21.11 8.53 35.13
C GLU A 445 -22.60 8.89 35.30
N ARG A 446 -22.99 10.09 34.87
CA ARG A 446 -24.36 10.60 34.94
C ARG A 446 -24.72 11.28 33.63
N GLY A 447 -25.80 10.83 33.02
CA GLY A 447 -26.29 11.31 31.75
C GLY A 447 -27.63 10.69 31.39
N ASP A 448 -28.09 11.04 30.20
CA ASP A 448 -29.31 10.55 29.57
C ASP A 448 -28.98 10.03 28.17
N TRP A 449 -29.91 9.25 27.60
CA TRP A 449 -29.81 8.73 26.24
C TRP A 449 -30.34 9.76 25.24
N PHE A 450 -29.51 10.09 24.24
CA PHE A 450 -29.84 11.03 23.16
C PHE A 450 -29.72 10.36 21.80
N ILE A 451 -30.68 10.61 20.92
CA ILE A 451 -30.71 10.12 19.54
C ILE A 451 -29.96 11.09 18.64
N VAL A 452 -28.87 10.62 18.04
CA VAL A 452 -27.94 11.44 17.27
C VAL A 452 -27.77 10.86 15.86
N ASP A 453 -27.75 11.75 14.87
CA ASP A 453 -27.19 11.46 13.55
C ASP A 453 -25.90 12.25 13.34
N THR A 454 -24.82 11.55 13.04
CA THR A 454 -23.47 12.10 13.12
C THR A 454 -22.84 12.37 11.75
N HIS A 455 -23.57 12.22 10.64
CA HIS A 455 -23.03 12.42 9.30
C HIS A 455 -24.11 12.79 8.27
N ILE A 456 -24.16 14.06 7.87
CA ILE A 456 -25.19 14.61 6.98
C ILE A 456 -24.55 15.61 6.00
N HIS A 457 -25.04 15.61 4.75
CA HIS A 457 -24.65 16.52 3.68
C HIS A 457 -25.78 17.51 3.37
N THR A 458 -25.39 18.71 2.94
CA THR A 458 -26.32 19.80 2.62
C THR A 458 -25.96 20.44 1.27
N LYS A 459 -26.70 21.51 0.90
CA LYS A 459 -26.40 22.34 -0.28
C LYS A 459 -25.02 23.01 -0.26
N PHE A 460 -24.26 22.88 0.82
CA PHE A 460 -22.86 23.33 0.88
C PHE A 460 -21.91 22.38 0.13
N SER A 461 -22.20 21.08 0.11
CA SER A 461 -21.55 20.08 -0.73
C SER A 461 -22.51 19.53 -1.79
N ASP A 462 -22.86 18.25 -1.72
CA ASP A 462 -23.64 17.50 -2.70
C ASP A 462 -25.01 17.03 -2.17
N GLY A 463 -25.44 17.56 -1.02
CA GLY A 463 -26.79 17.40 -0.51
C GLY A 463 -27.81 18.30 -1.21
N SER A 464 -29.08 17.89 -1.25
CA SER A 464 -30.17 18.61 -1.92
C SER A 464 -30.94 19.58 -1.01
N HIS A 465 -30.60 19.67 0.27
CA HIS A 465 -31.33 20.46 1.28
C HIS A 465 -30.40 21.42 2.02
N THR A 466 -30.94 22.56 2.46
CA THR A 466 -30.23 23.50 3.35
C THR A 466 -30.09 22.91 4.75
N VAL A 467 -29.19 23.47 5.56
CA VAL A 467 -29.03 23.07 6.97
C VAL A 467 -30.36 23.19 7.74
N ALA A 468 -31.11 24.28 7.55
CA ALA A 468 -32.39 24.49 8.21
C ALA A 468 -33.45 23.44 7.81
N GLU A 469 -33.60 23.16 6.51
CA GLU A 469 -34.54 22.13 6.03
C GLU A 469 -34.23 20.74 6.61
N VAL A 470 -32.94 20.41 6.75
CA VAL A 470 -32.53 19.14 7.35
C VAL A 470 -32.81 19.14 8.85
N ALA A 471 -32.50 20.24 9.55
CA ALA A 471 -32.74 20.39 10.97
C ALA A 471 -34.24 20.29 11.34
N ASP A 472 -35.10 20.98 10.59
CA ASP A 472 -36.56 20.88 10.74
C ASP A 472 -37.05 19.43 10.66
N LYS A 473 -36.51 18.67 9.70
CA LYS A 473 -36.86 17.26 9.52
C LYS A 473 -36.29 16.38 10.62
N ALA A 474 -35.03 16.56 10.99
CA ALA A 474 -34.38 15.84 12.07
C ALA A 474 -35.15 15.99 13.39
N ALA A 475 -35.50 17.23 13.76
CA ALA A 475 -36.32 17.52 14.94
C ALA A 475 -37.69 16.82 14.87
N SER A 476 -38.35 16.85 13.70
CA SER A 476 -39.65 16.17 13.53
C SER A 476 -39.60 14.63 13.65
N PHE A 477 -38.42 14.02 13.46
CA PHE A 477 -38.20 12.59 13.65
C PHE A 477 -37.62 12.24 15.03
N GLY A 478 -37.43 13.23 15.91
CA GLY A 478 -36.95 13.04 17.27
C GLY A 478 -35.43 12.87 17.38
N CYS A 479 -34.65 13.53 16.52
CA CYS A 479 -33.23 13.71 16.81
C CYS A 479 -33.06 14.68 17.99
N ASP A 480 -32.17 14.33 18.92
CA ASP A 480 -31.69 15.22 19.99
C ASP A 480 -30.42 15.99 19.58
N ALA A 481 -29.67 15.45 18.61
CA ALA A 481 -28.60 16.17 17.97
C ALA A 481 -28.34 15.66 16.53
N ILE A 482 -27.85 16.54 15.67
CA ILE A 482 -27.38 16.18 14.32
C ILE A 482 -26.02 16.81 14.02
N ALA A 483 -25.21 16.19 13.16
CA ALA A 483 -23.94 16.76 12.71
C ALA A 483 -23.94 17.01 11.20
N ILE A 484 -23.69 18.27 10.83
CA ILE A 484 -23.48 18.67 9.44
C ILE A 484 -22.01 18.43 9.09
N ALA A 485 -21.75 17.52 8.16
CA ALA A 485 -20.43 17.02 7.80
C ALA A 485 -20.21 17.04 6.29
N ASP A 486 -20.53 18.17 5.64
CA ASP A 486 -20.33 18.35 4.20
C ASP A 486 -18.87 18.04 3.76
N HIS A 487 -18.70 17.57 2.51
CA HIS A 487 -17.41 17.17 1.95
C HIS A 487 -16.34 18.27 2.03
N GLY A 488 -15.13 17.89 2.48
CA GLY A 488 -13.97 18.79 2.57
C GLY A 488 -13.35 19.23 1.23
N ASP A 489 -13.86 18.75 0.10
CA ASP A 489 -13.27 18.95 -1.22
C ASP A 489 -12.96 20.43 -1.50
N ARG A 490 -11.72 20.73 -1.88
CA ARG A 490 -11.24 22.12 -2.07
C ARG A 490 -12.01 22.92 -3.12
N ASN A 491 -12.62 22.26 -4.10
CA ASN A 491 -13.46 22.91 -5.11
C ASN A 491 -14.82 23.37 -4.54
N LEU A 492 -15.26 22.83 -3.40
CA LEU A 492 -16.48 23.24 -2.70
C LEU A 492 -16.22 24.48 -1.84
N LYS A 493 -16.07 25.64 -2.47
CA LYS A 493 -15.64 26.89 -1.79
C LYS A 493 -16.51 27.35 -0.62
N LYS A 494 -17.77 26.89 -0.54
CA LYS A 494 -18.70 27.27 0.52
C LYS A 494 -18.56 26.42 1.79
N VAL A 495 -18.03 25.20 1.72
CA VAL A 495 -17.78 24.37 2.91
C VAL A 495 -16.68 25.02 3.77
N ALA A 496 -16.75 24.88 5.10
CA ALA A 496 -15.78 25.50 6.02
C ALA A 496 -15.61 27.03 5.84
N SER A 497 -16.66 27.71 5.36
CA SER A 497 -16.71 29.16 5.20
C SER A 497 -17.52 29.81 6.31
N LYS A 498 -17.48 31.15 6.40
CA LYS A 498 -18.32 31.91 7.33
C LYS A 498 -19.81 31.56 7.18
N SER A 499 -20.33 31.52 5.95
CA SER A 499 -21.73 31.16 5.69
C SER A 499 -22.09 29.74 6.10
N TYR A 500 -21.13 28.81 6.09
CA TYR A 500 -21.34 27.42 6.52
C TYR A 500 -21.55 27.35 8.03
N VAL A 501 -20.62 27.93 8.79
CA VAL A 501 -20.70 27.97 10.26
C VAL A 501 -21.90 28.79 10.73
N GLU A 502 -22.23 29.89 10.07
CA GLU A 502 -23.43 30.69 10.38
C GLU A 502 -24.72 29.93 10.09
N ALA A 503 -24.81 29.16 9.00
CA ALA A 503 -26.00 28.35 8.71
C ALA A 503 -26.23 27.27 9.77
N ILE A 504 -25.15 26.61 10.23
CA ILE A 504 -25.19 25.64 11.33
C ILE A 504 -25.64 26.31 12.63
N ARG A 505 -25.02 27.42 13.00
CA ARG A 505 -25.36 28.17 14.22
C ARG A 505 -26.80 28.68 14.21
N ASN A 506 -27.27 29.20 13.07
CA ASN A 506 -28.64 29.72 12.97
C ASN A 506 -29.67 28.60 13.09
N ALA A 507 -29.40 27.42 12.51
CA ALA A 507 -30.27 26.27 12.68
C ALA A 507 -30.23 25.74 14.13
N ASP A 508 -29.06 25.71 14.77
CA ASP A 508 -28.92 25.38 16.20
C ASP A 508 -29.78 26.31 17.08
N TYR A 509 -29.75 27.63 16.83
CA TYR A 509 -30.61 28.59 17.53
C TYR A 509 -32.10 28.44 17.25
N ALA A 510 -32.48 27.95 16.08
CA ALA A 510 -33.87 27.73 15.72
C ALA A 510 -34.46 26.46 16.38
N HIS A 511 -33.62 25.57 16.90
CA HIS A 511 -34.01 24.30 17.51
C HIS A 511 -33.47 24.18 18.96
N PRO A 512 -34.10 24.84 19.95
CA PRO A 512 -33.56 24.88 21.32
C PRO A 512 -33.46 23.51 22.01
N ASP A 513 -34.24 22.53 21.56
CA ASP A 513 -34.29 21.17 22.09
C ASP A 513 -33.41 20.17 21.30
N MET A 514 -32.73 20.61 20.22
CA MET A 514 -31.85 19.75 19.40
C MET A 514 -30.56 20.49 19.03
N SER A 515 -29.40 19.92 19.34
CA SER A 515 -28.12 20.55 18.96
C SER A 515 -27.71 20.24 17.52
N ILE A 516 -27.06 21.20 16.85
CA ILE A 516 -26.48 21.01 15.52
C ILE A 516 -24.96 21.16 15.59
N LEU A 517 -24.28 20.02 15.46
CA LEU A 517 -22.84 19.89 15.55
C LEU A 517 -22.18 20.34 14.24
N THR A 518 -21.00 20.93 14.39
CA THR A 518 -20.16 21.38 13.28
C THR A 518 -19.15 20.30 12.94
N GLY A 519 -19.25 19.74 11.75
CA GLY A 519 -18.36 18.72 11.26
C GLY A 519 -17.85 18.96 9.84
N LEU A 520 -17.02 18.02 9.40
CA LEU A 520 -16.44 17.94 8.06
C LEU A 520 -16.31 16.46 7.68
N GLU A 521 -16.75 16.05 6.49
CA GLU A 521 -16.29 14.79 5.93
C GLU A 521 -14.93 15.01 5.28
N TRP A 522 -13.89 14.60 6.00
CA TRP A 522 -12.51 14.69 5.58
C TRP A 522 -12.17 13.60 4.56
N ASN A 523 -11.66 14.02 3.40
CA ASN A 523 -10.96 13.12 2.48
C ASN A 523 -9.61 12.73 3.09
N ILE A 524 -9.63 11.72 3.97
CA ILE A 524 -8.49 11.32 4.78
C ILE A 524 -7.31 10.89 3.90
N ALA A 525 -6.11 11.39 4.24
CA ALA A 525 -4.89 11.08 3.53
C ALA A 525 -4.42 9.64 3.82
N PRO A 526 -3.74 8.96 2.89
CA PRO A 526 -3.29 9.44 1.57
C PRO A 526 -4.27 9.12 0.41
N PHE A 527 -5.55 8.84 0.73
CA PHE A 527 -6.48 8.18 -0.19
C PHE A 527 -7.11 9.05 -1.28
N MET A 528 -6.83 10.36 -1.28
CA MET A 528 -7.29 11.31 -2.30
C MET A 528 -8.80 11.34 -2.54
N GLY A 529 -9.61 11.04 -1.52
CA GLY A 529 -11.06 10.93 -1.58
C GLY A 529 -11.60 9.53 -1.95
N ARG A 530 -10.74 8.50 -1.95
CA ARG A 530 -11.22 7.11 -1.91
C ARG A 530 -11.88 6.85 -0.56
N GLU A 531 -11.15 7.05 0.54
CA GLU A 531 -11.61 6.89 1.91
C GLU A 531 -11.92 8.22 2.59
N HIS A 532 -12.84 8.20 3.56
CA HIS A 532 -13.33 9.40 4.23
C HIS A 532 -13.48 9.17 5.74
N ALA A 533 -13.31 10.24 6.51
CA ALA A 533 -13.56 10.24 7.94
C ALA A 533 -14.41 11.45 8.36
N THR A 534 -15.37 11.26 9.25
CA THR A 534 -16.10 12.37 9.87
C THR A 534 -15.19 12.99 10.91
N VAL A 535 -14.97 14.30 10.88
CA VAL A 535 -14.36 15.05 11.97
C VAL A 535 -15.44 15.95 12.57
N LEU A 536 -15.74 15.78 13.85
CA LEU A 536 -16.64 16.68 14.60
C LEU A 536 -15.80 17.63 15.45
N PHE A 537 -15.95 18.93 15.25
CA PHE A 537 -15.17 19.96 15.93
C PHE A 537 -15.90 20.44 17.17
N PRO A 538 -15.23 20.62 18.33
CA PRO A 538 -15.83 21.23 19.49
C PRO A 538 -16.40 22.62 19.19
N GLN A 539 -17.56 22.93 19.76
CA GLN A 539 -18.16 24.26 19.69
C GLN A 539 -17.25 25.29 20.36
N SER A 540 -16.83 26.29 19.59
CA SER A 540 -16.00 27.41 20.05
C SER A 540 -16.21 28.64 19.17
N ASP A 541 -15.75 29.79 19.64
CA ASP A 541 -15.73 31.02 18.84
C ASP A 541 -14.76 30.91 17.64
N ASP A 542 -13.71 30.09 17.77
CA ASP A 542 -12.68 29.86 16.75
C ASP A 542 -13.00 28.74 15.76
N VAL A 543 -14.17 28.10 15.85
CA VAL A 543 -14.51 26.91 15.05
C VAL A 543 -14.34 27.14 13.54
N LEU A 544 -14.62 28.36 13.05
CA LEU A 544 -14.40 28.73 11.64
C LEU A 544 -12.92 28.68 11.27
N ALA A 545 -12.03 29.22 12.10
CA ALA A 545 -10.60 29.20 11.85
C ALA A 545 -10.06 27.76 11.91
N GLN A 546 -10.54 26.97 12.88
CA GLN A 546 -10.15 25.57 13.06
C GLN A 546 -10.51 24.71 11.85
N ILE A 547 -11.79 24.71 11.43
CA ILE A 547 -12.25 23.88 10.30
C ILE A 547 -11.66 24.32 8.96
N SER A 548 -11.55 25.63 8.72
CA SER A 548 -11.00 26.16 7.47
C SER A 548 -9.50 25.87 7.34
N THR A 549 -8.73 26.04 8.41
CA THR A 549 -7.29 25.73 8.43
C THR A 549 -7.07 24.23 8.24
N PHE A 550 -7.80 23.39 8.98
CA PHE A 550 -7.71 21.93 8.85
C PHE A 550 -7.99 21.48 7.42
N ARG A 551 -9.12 21.88 6.84
CA ARG A 551 -9.51 21.54 5.47
C ARG A 551 -8.44 22.00 4.46
N ASN A 552 -7.99 23.25 4.56
CA ASN A 552 -7.05 23.83 3.61
C ASN A 552 -5.67 23.17 3.64
N ARG A 553 -5.26 22.61 4.78
CA ARG A 553 -3.97 21.94 4.94
C ARG A 553 -4.04 20.44 4.70
N TYR A 554 -5.07 19.75 5.20
CA TYR A 554 -5.05 18.29 5.34
C TYR A 554 -6.13 17.54 4.54
N ASP A 555 -7.11 18.20 3.93
CA ASP A 555 -8.04 17.51 3.01
C ASP A 555 -7.33 17.10 1.71
N SER A 556 -7.34 15.80 1.42
CA SER A 556 -6.54 15.18 0.35
C SER A 556 -7.28 15.04 -0.99
N TYR A 557 -8.52 15.52 -1.13
CA TYR A 557 -9.30 15.32 -2.36
C TYR A 557 -8.52 15.73 -3.61
N LYS A 558 -8.17 14.73 -4.44
CA LYS A 558 -7.37 14.90 -5.67
C LYS A 558 -6.08 15.71 -5.50
N LYS A 559 -5.51 15.76 -4.29
CA LYS A 559 -4.29 16.52 -3.97
C LYS A 559 -3.28 15.65 -3.26
N ARG A 560 -2.01 15.96 -3.52
CA ARG A 560 -0.88 15.46 -2.75
C ARG A 560 0.01 16.60 -2.26
N SER A 561 0.58 16.38 -1.10
CA SER A 561 1.65 17.18 -0.53
C SER A 561 2.38 16.32 0.49
N GLU A 562 3.55 16.75 0.92
CA GLU A 562 4.31 16.06 1.97
C GLU A 562 3.46 15.78 3.23
N GLU A 563 2.70 16.77 3.70
CA GLU A 563 1.79 16.63 4.86
C GLU A 563 0.59 15.67 4.64
N MET A 564 0.41 15.14 3.42
CA MET A 564 -0.69 14.24 3.04
C MET A 564 -0.20 12.86 2.58
N MET A 565 1.05 12.51 2.86
CA MET A 565 1.52 11.14 2.63
C MET A 565 0.96 10.14 3.65
N THR A 566 0.51 10.64 4.81
CA THR A 566 -0.22 9.89 5.83
C THR A 566 -1.31 10.78 6.44
N ALA A 567 -2.23 10.19 7.21
CA ALA A 567 -3.21 10.95 8.01
C ALA A 567 -2.61 11.63 9.25
N GLU A 568 -1.41 11.22 9.68
CA GLU A 568 -0.80 11.61 10.95
C GLU A 568 -0.65 13.14 11.13
N PRO A 569 -0.18 13.93 10.15
CA PRO A 569 -0.09 15.38 10.31
C PRO A 569 -1.44 16.06 10.59
N GLY A 570 -2.50 15.61 9.92
CA GLY A 570 -3.86 16.10 10.15
C GLY A 570 -4.39 15.70 11.52
N LEU A 571 -4.15 14.45 11.93
CA LEU A 571 -4.57 13.94 13.24
C LEU A 571 -3.85 14.65 14.40
N LYS A 572 -2.55 14.97 14.25
CA LYS A 572 -1.80 15.78 15.22
C LYS A 572 -2.34 17.20 15.34
N TYR A 573 -2.63 17.84 14.20
CA TYR A 573 -3.26 19.16 14.21
C TYR A 573 -4.61 19.15 14.95
N LEU A 574 -5.44 18.12 14.73
CA LEU A 574 -6.71 17.98 15.44
C LEU A 574 -6.51 17.75 16.94
N ALA A 575 -5.47 17.03 17.35
CA ALA A 575 -5.14 16.78 18.75
C ALA A 575 -4.78 18.06 19.53
N ASP A 576 -4.21 19.05 18.84
CA ASP A 576 -3.91 20.37 19.41
C ASP A 576 -5.17 21.21 19.67
N ILE A 577 -6.32 20.84 19.09
CA ILE A 577 -7.60 21.52 19.34
C ILE A 577 -8.20 20.96 20.63
N ASN A 578 -8.24 21.81 21.66
CA ASN A 578 -8.91 21.50 22.93
C ASN A 578 -9.73 22.71 23.39
N VAL A 579 -11.05 22.53 23.49
CA VAL A 579 -11.98 23.56 23.91
C VAL A 579 -12.66 23.11 25.20
N TYR A 580 -12.29 23.75 26.31
CA TYR A 580 -12.82 23.42 27.66
C TYR A 580 -12.73 21.93 28.01
N GLY A 581 -11.63 21.27 27.64
CA GLY A 581 -11.44 19.83 27.86
C GLY A 581 -12.11 18.94 26.82
N THR A 582 -12.64 19.49 25.73
CA THR A 582 -13.26 18.72 24.63
C THR A 582 -12.36 18.77 23.40
N GLN A 583 -11.96 17.61 22.89
CA GLN A 583 -11.19 17.47 21.65
C GLN A 583 -12.09 16.99 20.49
N PRO A 584 -11.71 17.24 19.22
CA PRO A 584 -12.42 16.68 18.07
C PRO A 584 -12.54 15.16 18.13
N VAL A 585 -13.61 14.59 17.57
CA VAL A 585 -13.76 13.14 17.42
C VAL A 585 -13.77 12.75 15.94
N VAL A 586 -13.09 11.64 15.61
CA VAL A 586 -12.90 11.16 14.24
C VAL A 586 -13.47 9.75 14.06
N PHE A 587 -14.32 9.57 13.05
CA PHE A 587 -14.90 8.27 12.67
C PHE A 587 -14.63 7.92 11.21
N TYR A 588 -14.15 6.71 10.92
CA TYR A 588 -14.05 6.19 9.56
C TYR A 588 -15.45 6.01 8.95
N ASN A 589 -15.73 6.68 7.84
CA ASN A 589 -17.00 6.54 7.13
C ASN A 589 -16.96 5.41 6.10
N HIS A 590 -18.11 4.76 5.94
CA HIS A 590 -18.38 3.72 4.93
C HIS A 590 -17.16 2.82 4.59
N PRO A 591 -16.51 2.18 5.60
CA PRO A 591 -15.12 1.67 5.48
C PRO A 591 -14.90 0.65 4.36
N SER A 592 -15.79 -0.36 4.23
CA SER A 592 -15.62 -1.41 3.23
C SER A 592 -16.23 -1.07 1.87
N ARG A 593 -16.67 0.19 1.64
CA ARG A 593 -17.39 0.60 0.42
C ARG A 593 -16.52 0.50 -0.83
N LYS A 594 -15.24 0.86 -0.70
CA LYS A 594 -14.26 0.88 -1.78
C LYS A 594 -13.04 -0.01 -1.53
N SER A 595 -13.08 -0.87 -0.51
CA SER A 595 -12.00 -1.81 -0.21
C SER A 595 -12.11 -3.09 -1.04
N PHE A 596 -10.97 -3.65 -1.42
CA PHE A 596 -10.88 -4.97 -2.03
C PHE A 596 -10.76 -6.08 -0.98
N TYR A 597 -10.16 -5.77 0.18
CA TYR A 597 -10.14 -6.64 1.35
C TYR A 597 -10.70 -5.95 2.57
N LEU A 598 -11.39 -6.72 3.42
CA LEU A 598 -11.81 -6.22 4.72
C LEU A 598 -10.61 -5.84 5.58
N SER A 599 -9.48 -6.54 5.45
CA SER A 599 -8.26 -6.27 6.21
C SER A 599 -7.66 -4.87 5.98
N GLU A 600 -8.03 -4.18 4.89
CA GLU A 600 -7.70 -2.76 4.69
C GLU A 600 -8.28 -1.91 5.83
N VAL A 601 -9.51 -2.19 6.26
CA VAL A 601 -10.18 -1.46 7.35
C VAL A 601 -9.43 -1.63 8.68
N GLY A 602 -8.97 -2.85 8.99
CA GLY A 602 -8.19 -3.11 10.19
C GLY A 602 -6.83 -2.41 10.16
N HIS A 603 -6.16 -2.42 9.00
CA HIS A 603 -4.89 -1.73 8.79
C HIS A 603 -5.03 -0.21 8.94
N ASP A 604 -6.05 0.38 8.31
CA ASP A 604 -6.31 1.83 8.36
C ASP A 604 -6.60 2.28 9.80
N MET A 605 -7.52 1.60 10.49
CA MET A 605 -7.85 1.91 11.88
C MET A 605 -6.64 1.77 12.80
N THR A 606 -5.89 0.68 12.69
CA THR A 606 -4.68 0.47 13.52
C THR A 606 -3.65 1.58 13.28
N THR A 607 -3.46 1.98 12.03
CA THR A 607 -2.52 3.03 11.62
C THR A 607 -2.96 4.40 12.14
N TRP A 608 -4.23 4.77 11.98
CA TRP A 608 -4.72 6.07 12.39
C TRP A 608 -4.82 6.21 13.92
N MET A 609 -5.25 5.16 14.63
CA MET A 609 -5.25 5.13 16.10
C MET A 609 -3.84 5.12 16.69
N ALA A 610 -2.85 4.60 15.96
CA ALA A 610 -1.44 4.74 16.36
C ALA A 610 -0.96 6.20 16.33
N ALA A 611 -1.54 7.03 15.47
CA ALA A 611 -1.17 8.42 15.30
C ALA A 611 -1.92 9.35 16.27
N SER A 612 -3.15 9.00 16.66
CA SER A 612 -3.97 9.81 17.56
C SER A 612 -5.15 9.04 18.15
N ASP A 613 -5.43 9.28 19.43
CA ASP A 613 -6.59 8.72 20.15
C ASP A 613 -7.91 9.40 19.75
N LEU A 614 -7.87 10.44 18.90
CA LEU A 614 -9.08 11.07 18.37
C LEU A 614 -9.84 10.19 17.39
N VAL A 615 -9.19 9.16 16.82
CA VAL A 615 -9.83 8.18 15.93
C VAL A 615 -10.43 7.08 16.78
N VAL A 616 -11.72 7.20 17.07
CA VAL A 616 -12.36 6.33 18.08
C VAL A 616 -13.10 5.15 17.47
N GLY A 617 -13.42 5.21 16.17
CA GLY A 617 -14.31 4.21 15.59
C GLY A 617 -14.59 4.35 14.12
N MET A 618 -15.59 3.59 13.68
CA MET A 618 -16.04 3.52 12.30
C MET A 618 -17.57 3.46 12.21
N SER A 619 -18.11 3.86 11.07
CA SER A 619 -19.52 3.70 10.71
C SER A 619 -19.83 2.22 10.51
N GLY A 620 -20.34 1.56 11.55
CA GLY A 620 -20.80 0.18 11.42
C GLY A 620 -22.06 0.06 10.60
N ALA A 621 -22.98 1.00 10.70
CA ALA A 621 -24.16 1.09 9.85
C ALA A 621 -24.00 2.32 8.94
N PRO A 622 -23.52 2.14 7.69
CA PRO A 622 -23.43 3.24 6.74
C PRO A 622 -24.82 3.68 6.30
N GLY A 623 -24.95 4.93 5.82
CA GLY A 623 -26.18 5.47 5.27
C GLY A 623 -26.60 4.90 3.92
N HIS A 624 -27.24 5.70 3.07
CA HIS A 624 -27.77 5.32 1.75
C HIS A 624 -28.68 4.09 1.76
N GLN A 625 -29.54 3.96 2.77
CA GLN A 625 -30.28 2.73 3.03
C GLN A 625 -31.46 2.48 2.08
N LYS A 626 -31.87 3.48 1.28
CA LYS A 626 -32.84 3.30 0.17
C LYS A 626 -32.22 2.73 -1.10
N LYS A 627 -30.89 2.71 -1.26
CA LYS A 627 -30.26 2.02 -2.39
C LYS A 627 -30.53 0.51 -2.27
N LYS A 628 -31.16 -0.07 -3.29
CA LYS A 628 -31.62 -1.47 -3.30
C LYS A 628 -30.60 -2.43 -3.92
N GLY A 629 -30.80 -3.73 -3.67
CA GLY A 629 -30.04 -4.81 -4.28
C GLY A 629 -28.57 -4.83 -3.87
N LYS A 630 -27.67 -5.07 -4.83
CA LYS A 630 -26.22 -5.16 -4.60
C LYS A 630 -25.53 -3.81 -4.37
N ASN A 631 -26.26 -2.73 -4.11
CA ASN A 631 -25.69 -1.39 -3.92
C ASN A 631 -26.22 -0.68 -2.65
N ASN A 632 -26.76 -1.43 -1.69
CA ASN A 632 -27.14 -0.86 -0.40
C ASN A 632 -25.92 -0.21 0.27
N GLY A 633 -26.12 0.96 0.90
CA GLY A 633 -25.01 1.75 1.44
C GLY A 633 -24.12 2.42 0.39
N SER A 634 -24.47 2.32 -0.89
CA SER A 634 -23.57 2.63 -2.02
C SER A 634 -22.35 1.69 -2.12
N TYR A 635 -22.43 0.48 -1.54
CA TYR A 635 -21.37 -0.55 -1.58
C TYR A 635 -21.45 -1.32 -2.90
N SER A 636 -20.70 -0.85 -3.90
CA SER A 636 -20.75 -1.38 -5.27
C SER A 636 -19.55 -2.22 -5.69
N LEU A 637 -18.43 -2.18 -4.95
CA LEU A 637 -17.18 -2.88 -5.32
C LEU A 637 -17.24 -4.39 -5.02
N LYS A 638 -16.47 -4.90 -4.05
CA LYS A 638 -16.36 -6.34 -3.73
C LYS A 638 -17.19 -6.72 -2.50
N HIS A 639 -17.15 -5.89 -1.47
CA HIS A 639 -17.89 -6.11 -0.23
C HIS A 639 -19.32 -5.56 -0.31
N ARG A 640 -20.23 -6.12 0.48
CA ARG A 640 -21.64 -5.73 0.57
C ARG A 640 -22.04 -5.66 2.04
N THR A 641 -22.96 -4.77 2.34
CA THR A 641 -23.56 -4.66 3.67
C THR A 641 -24.30 -5.95 4.05
N ILE A 642 -24.28 -6.32 5.32
CA ILE A 642 -24.98 -7.47 5.90
C ILE A 642 -25.96 -6.92 6.94
N GLY A 643 -27.27 -7.13 6.78
CA GLY A 643 -28.28 -6.50 7.64
C GLY A 643 -28.31 -4.96 7.56
N GLY A 644 -27.73 -4.38 6.51
CA GLY A 644 -27.51 -2.93 6.38
C GLY A 644 -26.23 -2.42 7.07
N TRP A 645 -25.44 -3.30 7.69
CA TRP A 645 -24.19 -2.96 8.38
C TRP A 645 -22.95 -3.30 7.53
N ASP A 646 -21.86 -2.57 7.74
CA ASP A 646 -20.57 -2.79 7.12
C ASP A 646 -20.04 -4.20 7.47
N PRO A 647 -19.57 -4.98 6.49
CA PRO A 647 -19.08 -6.34 6.73
C PRO A 647 -17.86 -6.44 7.66
N ALA A 648 -17.10 -5.37 7.86
CA ALA A 648 -16.03 -5.28 8.86
C ALA A 648 -16.57 -5.37 10.30
N VAL A 649 -17.81 -4.92 10.52
CA VAL A 649 -18.53 -4.91 11.80
C VAL A 649 -19.49 -6.10 11.92
N ALA A 650 -20.17 -6.42 10.83
CA ALA A 650 -21.27 -7.37 10.82
C ALA A 650 -20.85 -8.84 10.93
N LYS A 651 -19.67 -9.18 10.39
CA LYS A 651 -19.11 -10.54 10.47
C LYS A 651 -18.48 -10.76 11.84
N VAL A 652 -18.93 -11.81 12.54
CA VAL A 652 -18.27 -12.30 13.75
C VAL A 652 -16.89 -12.83 13.38
N GLY A 653 -15.86 -12.44 14.13
CA GLY A 653 -14.46 -12.69 13.78
C GLY A 653 -13.93 -11.78 12.67
N GLY A 654 -14.72 -10.80 12.24
CA GLY A 654 -14.34 -9.77 11.28
C GLY A 654 -13.36 -8.75 11.87
N GLN A 655 -13.15 -7.65 11.15
CA GLN A 655 -12.12 -6.66 11.50
C GLN A 655 -12.40 -5.96 12.81
N TRP A 656 -13.66 -5.66 13.13
CA TRP A 656 -13.96 -5.04 14.43
C TRP A 656 -13.55 -5.94 15.58
N ASP A 657 -13.88 -7.23 15.51
CA ASP A 657 -13.50 -8.18 16.56
C ASP A 657 -11.99 -8.39 16.62
N GLN A 658 -11.29 -8.39 15.48
CA GLN A 658 -9.82 -8.48 15.43
C GLN A 658 -9.13 -7.26 16.06
N LEU A 659 -9.65 -6.05 15.82
CA LEU A 659 -9.18 -4.82 16.48
C LEU A 659 -9.42 -4.88 17.99
N LEU A 660 -10.59 -5.36 18.43
CA LEU A 660 -10.88 -5.54 19.86
C LEU A 660 -9.98 -6.59 20.51
N GLN A 661 -9.71 -7.69 19.80
CA GLN A 661 -8.84 -8.79 20.22
C GLN A 661 -7.37 -8.35 20.34
N SER A 662 -6.90 -7.44 19.48
CA SER A 662 -5.54 -6.90 19.54
C SER A 662 -5.31 -5.89 20.67
N GLY A 663 -6.36 -5.54 21.42
CA GLY A 663 -6.32 -4.66 22.58
C GLY A 663 -6.79 -3.23 22.31
N LEU A 664 -7.17 -2.89 21.07
CA LEU A 664 -7.72 -1.58 20.74
C LEU A 664 -9.19 -1.48 21.17
N ASN A 665 -9.62 -0.32 21.67
CA ASN A 665 -11.03 -0.04 21.91
C ASN A 665 -11.58 0.74 20.72
N VAL A 666 -12.17 0.02 19.78
CA VAL A 666 -12.75 0.60 18.58
C VAL A 666 -14.26 0.61 18.71
N TRP A 667 -14.88 1.74 18.43
CA TRP A 667 -16.34 1.88 18.42
C TRP A 667 -16.88 1.58 17.02
N GLY A 668 -17.85 0.67 16.96
CA GLY A 668 -18.45 0.23 15.70
C GLY A 668 -19.97 0.38 15.68
N ALA A 669 -20.61 0.59 16.82
CA ALA A 669 -22.06 0.76 16.93
C ALA A 669 -22.52 2.18 16.54
N ARG A 670 -22.14 2.65 15.36
CA ARG A 670 -22.52 3.96 14.80
C ARG A 670 -23.37 3.76 13.56
N ALA A 671 -24.61 4.25 13.59
CA ALA A 671 -25.53 4.28 12.45
C ALA A 671 -25.85 5.72 12.09
N ASN A 672 -25.18 6.26 11.07
CA ASN A 672 -25.48 7.57 10.50
C ASN A 672 -26.27 7.43 9.21
N SER A 673 -26.96 8.49 8.80
CA SER A 673 -27.74 8.49 7.56
C SER A 673 -26.90 8.75 6.31
N ASP A 674 -25.73 9.37 6.40
CA ASP A 674 -25.00 9.82 5.20
C ASP A 674 -25.97 10.62 4.28
N PHE A 675 -26.82 11.46 4.89
CA PHE A 675 -28.01 11.98 4.21
C PHE A 675 -27.62 13.03 3.18
N HIS A 676 -27.92 12.74 1.92
CA HIS A 676 -27.79 13.69 0.81
C HIS A 676 -29.15 14.17 0.30
N ASN A 677 -30.10 13.23 0.22
CA ASN A 677 -31.44 13.45 -0.32
C ASN A 677 -32.35 12.25 0.00
N THR A 678 -33.66 12.45 -0.17
CA THR A 678 -34.68 11.44 0.11
C THR A 678 -34.80 10.32 -0.93
N GLN A 679 -34.06 10.40 -2.04
CA GLN A 679 -34.00 9.32 -3.03
C GLN A 679 -32.98 8.24 -2.62
N MET A 680 -31.86 8.67 -2.04
CA MET A 680 -30.77 7.78 -1.62
C MET A 680 -30.93 7.30 -0.18
N ASP A 681 -31.53 8.12 0.70
CA ASP A 681 -31.78 7.72 2.08
C ASP A 681 -33.06 8.28 2.71
N TYR A 682 -33.33 7.88 3.95
CA TYR A 682 -34.31 8.43 4.87
C TYR A 682 -33.77 9.67 5.58
N TRP A 683 -34.66 10.51 6.10
CA TRP A 683 -34.25 11.69 6.86
C TRP A 683 -33.45 11.30 8.12
N PRO A 684 -32.60 12.20 8.66
CA PRO A 684 -31.89 11.96 9.92
C PRO A 684 -32.80 11.49 11.04
N CYS A 685 -32.37 10.48 11.79
CA CYS A 685 -33.11 9.76 12.85
C CYS A 685 -34.45 9.11 12.43
N GLN A 686 -34.87 9.19 11.16
CA GLN A 686 -36.07 8.52 10.68
C GLN A 686 -35.88 7.00 10.65
N PHE A 687 -34.71 6.53 10.22
CA PHE A 687 -34.41 5.12 10.00
C PHE A 687 -33.12 4.68 10.70
N SER A 688 -32.02 5.40 10.45
CA SER A 688 -30.73 5.20 11.12
C SER A 688 -30.67 6.07 12.37
N SER A 689 -30.24 5.48 13.49
CA SER A 689 -30.06 6.23 14.74
C SER A 689 -28.90 5.69 15.55
N THR A 690 -28.10 6.61 16.10
CA THR A 690 -27.08 6.32 17.13
C THR A 690 -27.58 6.89 18.45
N HIS A 691 -27.69 6.07 19.47
CA HIS A 691 -28.17 6.43 20.80
C HIS A 691 -26.95 6.62 21.70
N VAL A 692 -26.71 7.84 22.13
CA VAL A 692 -25.49 8.28 22.83
C VAL A 692 -25.82 8.63 24.27
N TYR A 693 -25.11 8.06 25.22
CA TYR A 693 -25.25 8.40 26.64
C TYR A 693 -24.38 9.61 27.00
N ALA A 694 -24.99 10.77 27.17
CA ALA A 694 -24.28 12.03 27.39
C ALA A 694 -24.85 12.80 28.60
N ARG A 695 -24.07 13.76 29.12
CA ARG A 695 -24.54 14.64 30.22
C ARG A 695 -25.70 15.54 29.80
N SER A 696 -25.74 15.90 28.53
CA SER A 696 -26.81 16.64 27.87
C SER A 696 -26.71 16.45 26.36
N ASN A 697 -27.72 16.89 25.60
CA ASN A 697 -27.67 16.93 24.14
C ASN A 697 -26.80 18.06 23.59
N ARG A 698 -26.11 18.86 24.43
CA ARG A 698 -25.25 19.96 23.97
C ARG A 698 -24.08 19.45 23.16
N HIS A 699 -23.70 20.22 22.14
CA HIS A 699 -22.63 19.89 21.18
C HIS A 699 -21.39 19.23 21.81
N ASN A 700 -20.74 19.88 22.78
CA ASN A 700 -19.50 19.36 23.38
C ASN A 700 -19.74 18.14 24.29
N ASP A 701 -20.91 18.00 24.89
CA ASP A 701 -21.27 16.81 25.68
C ASP A 701 -21.47 15.59 24.77
N VAL A 702 -22.11 15.79 23.62
CA VAL A 702 -22.26 14.74 22.59
C VAL A 702 -20.89 14.31 22.07
N ILE A 703 -19.96 15.23 21.79
CA ILE A 703 -18.60 14.88 21.36
C ILE A 703 -17.86 14.06 22.42
N ARG A 704 -17.91 14.46 23.70
CA ARG A 704 -17.28 13.70 24.81
C ARG A 704 -17.88 12.30 24.96
N ALA A 705 -19.19 12.18 24.82
CA ALA A 705 -19.86 10.88 24.89
C ALA A 705 -19.49 9.95 23.72
N LEU A 706 -19.28 10.51 22.52
CA LEU A 706 -18.77 9.76 21.37
C LEU A 706 -17.33 9.28 21.59
N HIS A 707 -16.48 10.07 22.25
CA HIS A 707 -15.15 9.61 22.70
C HIS A 707 -15.24 8.47 23.70
N ALA A 708 -16.12 8.59 24.70
CA ALA A 708 -16.31 7.62 25.77
C ALA A 708 -16.82 6.24 25.27
N GLY A 709 -17.43 6.18 24.09
CA GLY A 709 -17.93 4.92 23.52
C GLY A 709 -19.22 4.40 24.16
N GLN A 710 -19.85 5.18 25.05
CA GLN A 710 -21.13 4.85 25.70
C GLN A 710 -22.30 5.08 24.74
N PHE A 711 -22.37 4.30 23.66
CA PHE A 711 -23.44 4.39 22.68
C PHE A 711 -23.75 3.05 22.00
N TRP A 712 -24.95 2.96 21.44
CA TRP A 712 -25.42 1.86 20.61
C TRP A 712 -26.13 2.42 19.37
N ALA A 713 -26.37 1.60 18.36
CA ALA A 713 -27.04 2.08 17.16
C ALA A 713 -27.89 1.01 16.49
N GLN A 714 -28.86 1.47 15.70
CA GLN A 714 -29.82 0.62 15.01
C GLN A 714 -30.23 1.17 13.65
N HIS A 715 -30.69 0.26 12.80
CA HIS A 715 -31.53 0.53 11.65
C HIS A 715 -32.97 0.11 11.95
N GLY A 716 -33.94 0.90 11.50
CA GLY A 716 -35.35 0.49 11.48
C GLY A 716 -36.13 0.75 12.78
N ARG A 717 -35.57 1.48 13.76
CA ARG A 717 -36.27 1.97 14.96
C ARG A 717 -37.15 0.92 15.66
N PHE A 718 -36.57 -0.19 16.10
CA PHE A 718 -37.31 -1.26 16.79
C PHE A 718 -36.93 -1.43 18.27
N VAL A 719 -35.87 -0.76 18.72
CA VAL A 719 -35.49 -0.66 20.14
C VAL A 719 -35.67 0.79 20.58
N ASP A 720 -36.38 1.03 21.67
CA ASP A 720 -36.52 2.37 22.26
C ASP A 720 -35.42 2.62 23.31
N ALA A 721 -35.06 1.59 24.09
CA ALA A 721 -34.01 1.69 25.10
C ALA A 721 -33.22 0.38 25.22
N LEU A 722 -31.92 0.51 25.51
CA LEU A 722 -30.99 -0.60 25.75
C LEU A 722 -30.10 -0.29 26.95
N ASP A 723 -30.20 -1.11 27.99
CA ASP A 723 -29.23 -1.18 29.08
C ASP A 723 -28.39 -2.45 28.90
N PHE A 724 -27.09 -2.27 28.73
CA PHE A 724 -26.13 -3.36 28.58
C PHE A 724 -24.98 -3.16 29.57
N SER A 725 -24.81 -4.12 30.47
CA SER A 725 -23.77 -4.07 31.50
C SER A 725 -23.14 -5.43 31.78
N VAL A 726 -21.97 -5.39 32.39
CA VAL A 726 -21.29 -6.56 32.97
C VAL A 726 -21.06 -6.32 34.46
N SER A 727 -21.65 -7.17 35.29
CA SER A 727 -21.34 -7.24 36.71
C SER A 727 -20.18 -8.20 36.93
N THR A 728 -19.06 -7.69 37.45
CA THR A 728 -17.88 -8.48 37.79
C THR A 728 -18.00 -9.06 39.20
N SER A 729 -17.18 -10.04 39.53
CA SER A 729 -17.18 -10.70 40.83
C SER A 729 -16.68 -9.81 41.97
N ASN A 730 -15.94 -8.73 41.65
CA ASN A 730 -15.47 -7.73 42.61
C ASN A 730 -16.54 -6.63 42.89
N GLY A 731 -17.74 -6.74 42.31
CA GLY A 731 -18.85 -5.82 42.55
C GLY A 731 -18.92 -4.60 41.62
N GLN A 732 -18.03 -4.48 40.62
CA GLN A 732 -18.13 -3.44 39.59
C GLN A 732 -19.28 -3.76 38.62
N SER A 733 -19.96 -2.72 38.14
CA SER A 733 -20.90 -2.80 37.03
C SER A 733 -20.38 -1.94 35.90
N LEU A 734 -19.89 -2.60 34.85
CA LEU A 734 -19.30 -1.97 33.67
C LEU A 734 -20.37 -1.78 32.61
N VAL A 735 -20.40 -0.64 31.94
CA VAL A 735 -21.31 -0.35 30.81
C VAL A 735 -20.54 -0.19 29.50
N MET A 736 -21.26 -0.04 28.38
CA MET A 736 -20.67 0.18 27.04
C MET A 736 -19.52 1.19 27.07
N GLY A 737 -18.43 0.93 26.35
CA GLY A 737 -17.25 1.80 26.32
C GLY A 737 -16.33 1.66 27.53
N GLN A 738 -16.82 1.19 28.68
CA GLN A 738 -16.01 1.03 29.88
C GLN A 738 -15.16 -0.23 29.87
N VAL A 739 -14.13 -0.18 30.72
CA VAL A 739 -13.22 -1.28 30.97
C VAL A 739 -13.04 -1.45 32.46
N GLY A 740 -13.04 -2.71 32.89
CA GLY A 740 -12.79 -3.07 34.27
C GLY A 740 -12.11 -4.41 34.37
N GLU A 741 -12.11 -4.97 35.57
CA GLU A 741 -11.28 -6.12 35.91
C GLU A 741 -12.10 -7.23 36.54
N ASN A 742 -11.71 -8.47 36.29
CA ASN A 742 -12.27 -9.63 36.95
C ASN A 742 -11.18 -10.68 37.15
N ARG A 743 -11.21 -11.42 38.27
CA ARG A 743 -10.25 -12.50 38.49
C ARG A 743 -10.46 -13.62 37.47
N LYS A 744 -9.37 -14.14 36.92
CA LYS A 744 -9.40 -15.33 36.06
C LYS A 744 -9.94 -16.52 36.84
N GLY A 745 -10.71 -17.37 36.16
CA GLY A 745 -11.41 -18.50 36.76
C GLY A 745 -12.69 -18.12 37.51
N GLN A 746 -12.97 -16.83 37.72
CA GLN A 746 -14.25 -16.37 38.24
C GLN A 746 -15.25 -16.04 37.11
N GLN A 747 -16.52 -15.92 37.48
CA GLN A 747 -17.62 -15.69 36.56
C GLN A 747 -18.16 -14.28 36.73
N ALA A 748 -18.17 -13.52 35.64
CA ALA A 748 -18.92 -12.27 35.53
C ALA A 748 -20.36 -12.57 35.07
N ARG A 749 -21.25 -11.58 35.16
CA ARG A 749 -22.64 -11.66 34.68
C ARG A 749 -22.90 -10.55 33.69
N VAL A 750 -23.31 -10.93 32.48
CA VAL A 750 -23.79 -10.00 31.46
C VAL A 750 -25.27 -9.75 31.70
N ASN A 751 -25.68 -8.50 31.85
CA ASN A 751 -27.06 -8.09 32.05
C ASN A 751 -27.51 -7.26 30.84
N VAL A 752 -28.66 -7.62 30.27
CA VAL A 752 -29.27 -6.96 29.13
C VAL A 752 -30.71 -6.63 29.48
N ALA A 753 -31.10 -5.36 29.38
CA ALA A 753 -32.49 -4.95 29.39
C ALA A 753 -32.80 -4.17 28.11
N ILE A 754 -33.86 -4.54 27.41
CA ILE A 754 -34.30 -3.92 26.16
C ILE A 754 -35.76 -3.52 26.31
N GLN A 755 -36.08 -2.29 25.94
CA GLN A 755 -37.44 -1.85 25.68
C GLN A 755 -37.65 -1.80 24.17
N LEU A 756 -38.57 -2.62 23.66
CA LEU A 756 -38.93 -2.59 22.25
C LEU A 756 -39.80 -1.36 21.94
N ALA A 757 -39.62 -0.84 20.73
CA ALA A 757 -40.47 0.21 20.20
C ALA A 757 -41.90 -0.28 19.99
N ALA A 758 -42.88 0.56 20.32
CA ALA A 758 -44.28 0.24 20.04
C ALA A 758 -44.55 0.11 18.53
N GLN A 759 -43.88 0.96 17.75
CA GLN A 759 -43.91 0.97 16.29
C GLN A 759 -42.52 1.20 15.71
N ASP A 760 -42.27 0.61 14.55
CA ASP A 760 -41.07 0.80 13.76
C ASP A 760 -41.10 2.09 12.94
N TRP A 761 -40.04 2.32 12.18
CA TRP A 761 -39.94 3.48 11.29
C TRP A 761 -41.02 3.56 10.20
N GLN A 762 -41.80 2.49 9.96
CA GLN A 762 -42.92 2.41 9.02
C GLN A 762 -44.28 2.54 9.72
N GLY A 763 -44.30 2.74 11.04
CA GLY A 763 -45.53 2.74 11.84
C GLY A 763 -46.12 1.33 12.08
N GLN A 764 -45.33 0.27 11.88
CA GLN A 764 -45.75 -1.12 12.09
C GLN A 764 -45.15 -1.69 13.37
N ARG A 765 -45.72 -2.76 13.92
CA ARG A 765 -45.08 -3.44 15.07
C ARG A 765 -43.80 -4.13 14.63
N ALA A 766 -42.65 -3.79 15.24
CA ALA A 766 -41.39 -4.50 14.99
C ALA A 766 -41.04 -5.45 16.14
N PRO A 767 -40.96 -6.77 15.87
CA PRO A 767 -40.45 -7.72 16.85
C PRO A 767 -38.91 -7.71 16.87
N LEU A 768 -38.32 -8.01 18.02
CA LEU A 768 -36.97 -8.58 18.08
C LEU A 768 -37.09 -10.08 17.82
N THR A 769 -36.31 -10.63 16.89
CA THR A 769 -36.33 -12.05 16.53
C THR A 769 -35.08 -12.79 16.97
N GLU A 770 -33.94 -12.11 17.03
CA GLU A 770 -32.68 -12.68 17.48
C GLU A 770 -31.95 -11.69 18.40
N LEU A 771 -31.30 -12.23 19.44
CA LEU A 771 -30.43 -11.50 20.35
C LEU A 771 -29.21 -12.37 20.62
N GLU A 772 -28.03 -11.80 20.45
CA GLU A 772 -26.77 -12.52 20.57
C GLU A 772 -25.72 -11.70 21.32
N LEU A 773 -24.96 -12.40 22.15
CA LEU A 773 -23.75 -11.90 22.79
C LEU A 773 -22.54 -12.37 22.02
N ILE A 774 -21.74 -11.43 21.52
CA ILE A 774 -20.47 -11.71 20.87
C ILE A 774 -19.37 -11.48 21.90
N VAL A 775 -18.56 -12.51 22.14
CA VAL A 775 -17.48 -12.54 23.13
C VAL A 775 -16.15 -12.71 22.40
N VAL A 776 -15.29 -11.71 22.51
CA VAL A 776 -13.96 -11.65 21.91
C VAL A 776 -12.94 -11.82 23.03
N MET A 777 -12.31 -12.98 23.08
CA MET A 777 -11.23 -13.31 24.02
C MET A 777 -9.88 -13.27 23.29
N SER A 778 -8.78 -13.12 24.05
CA SER A 778 -7.42 -13.12 23.49
C SER A 778 -7.10 -14.34 22.61
N ASN A 779 -7.76 -15.47 22.81
CA ASN A 779 -7.51 -16.73 22.10
C ASN A 779 -8.68 -17.24 21.24
N SER A 780 -9.87 -16.62 21.32
CA SER A 780 -11.05 -17.10 20.59
C SER A 780 -12.14 -16.04 20.49
N ILE A 781 -12.99 -16.16 19.48
CA ILE A 781 -14.17 -15.30 19.28
C ILE A 781 -15.39 -16.22 19.22
N ARG A 782 -16.41 -15.93 20.02
CA ARG A 782 -17.60 -16.78 20.17
C ARG A 782 -18.87 -15.95 20.14
N THR A 783 -19.94 -16.56 19.64
CA THR A 783 -21.29 -16.00 19.71
C THR A 783 -22.17 -16.89 20.58
N TYR A 784 -22.92 -16.27 21.48
CA TYR A 784 -23.89 -16.92 22.34
C TYR A 784 -25.27 -16.36 22.01
N PRO A 785 -26.18 -17.18 21.45
CA PRO A 785 -27.59 -16.82 21.39
C PRO A 785 -28.10 -16.55 22.81
N LEU A 786 -28.87 -15.47 22.97
CA LEU A 786 -29.49 -15.08 24.22
C LEU A 786 -31.00 -15.32 24.10
N PRO A 787 -31.53 -16.48 24.56
CA PRO A 787 -32.97 -16.70 24.58
C PRO A 787 -33.66 -15.62 25.41
N PHE A 788 -34.76 -15.09 24.88
CA PHE A 788 -35.52 -14.04 25.55
C PHE A 788 -37.02 -14.28 25.42
N GLN A 789 -37.76 -13.65 26.32
CA GLN A 789 -39.20 -13.48 26.21
C GLN A 789 -39.53 -12.01 26.44
N ALA A 790 -40.28 -11.41 25.52
CA ALA A 790 -40.77 -10.05 25.69
C ALA A 790 -42.05 -10.08 26.53
N THR A 791 -42.16 -9.17 27.50
CA THR A 791 -43.42 -8.92 28.20
C THR A 791 -44.48 -8.34 27.25
N ALA A 792 -45.73 -8.26 27.70
CA ALA A 792 -46.79 -7.60 26.93
C ALA A 792 -46.48 -6.12 26.63
N THR A 793 -45.67 -5.46 27.45
CA THR A 793 -45.21 -4.08 27.26
C THR A 793 -43.96 -3.98 26.39
N GLY A 794 -43.45 -5.10 25.85
CA GLY A 794 -42.25 -5.12 25.01
C GLY A 794 -40.93 -5.06 25.77
N ARG A 795 -40.92 -5.25 27.10
CA ARG A 795 -39.69 -5.31 27.90
C ARG A 795 -39.05 -6.68 27.81
N ILE A 796 -37.74 -6.73 27.64
CA ILE A 796 -36.92 -7.95 27.62
C ILE A 796 -35.83 -7.79 28.66
N GLU A 797 -35.62 -8.82 29.48
CA GLU A 797 -34.51 -8.89 30.43
C GLU A 797 -33.82 -10.24 30.30
N VAL A 798 -32.50 -10.20 30.11
CA VAL A 798 -31.66 -11.40 30.00
C VAL A 798 -30.43 -11.23 30.87
N THR A 799 -30.11 -12.27 31.64
CA THR A 799 -28.82 -12.40 32.32
C THR A 799 -28.08 -13.61 31.77
N HIS A 800 -26.81 -13.42 31.41
CA HIS A 800 -25.97 -14.48 30.88
C HIS A 800 -24.68 -14.63 31.71
N PRO A 801 -24.34 -15.84 32.17
CA PRO A 801 -23.06 -16.09 32.83
C PRO A 801 -21.88 -15.94 31.85
N LEU A 802 -20.85 -15.20 32.25
CA LEU A 802 -19.63 -15.00 31.45
C LEU A 802 -18.38 -15.49 32.19
N PRO A 803 -17.83 -16.66 31.87
CA PRO A 803 -16.58 -17.13 32.46
C PRO A 803 -15.41 -16.26 31.98
N ILE A 804 -14.58 -15.78 32.91
CA ILE A 804 -13.38 -15.00 32.59
C ILE A 804 -12.16 -15.93 32.67
N ASN A 805 -11.67 -16.37 31.51
CA ASN A 805 -10.59 -17.36 31.39
C ASN A 805 -9.44 -16.89 30.47
N SER A 806 -9.45 -15.63 30.04
CA SER A 806 -8.42 -15.03 29.19
C SER A 806 -7.89 -13.72 29.81
N ASP A 807 -6.77 -13.22 29.32
CA ASP A 807 -6.20 -11.93 29.77
C ASP A 807 -7.12 -10.75 29.44
N SER A 808 -7.86 -10.83 28.33
CA SER A 808 -8.80 -9.81 27.91
C SER A 808 -10.03 -10.45 27.27
N THR A 809 -11.19 -10.19 27.88
CA THR A 809 -12.50 -10.56 27.34
C THR A 809 -13.27 -9.29 27.00
N VAL A 810 -13.71 -9.16 25.75
CA VAL A 810 -14.57 -8.06 25.29
C VAL A 810 -15.93 -8.63 24.92
N VAL A 811 -17.00 -7.94 25.29
CA VAL A 811 -18.37 -8.34 24.94
C VAL A 811 -19.12 -7.23 24.22
N ARG A 812 -19.89 -7.58 23.19
CA ARG A 812 -20.80 -6.68 22.47
C ARG A 812 -22.09 -7.41 22.10
N LEU A 813 -23.19 -6.68 21.95
CA LEU A 813 -24.50 -7.22 21.59
C LEU A 813 -24.82 -6.99 20.12
N ARG A 814 -25.56 -7.95 19.56
CA ARG A 814 -26.25 -7.84 18.29
C ARG A 814 -27.70 -8.27 18.47
N GLY A 815 -28.62 -7.54 17.87
CA GLY A 815 -30.00 -8.03 17.73
C GLY A 815 -30.57 -7.77 16.35
N VAL A 816 -31.55 -8.60 15.98
CA VAL A 816 -32.17 -8.62 14.65
C VAL A 816 -33.67 -8.47 14.79
N SER A 817 -34.25 -7.65 13.93
CA SER A 817 -35.69 -7.47 13.77
C SER A 817 -36.10 -7.81 12.34
N GLN A 818 -37.05 -8.73 12.19
CA GLN A 818 -37.70 -9.01 10.91
C GLN A 818 -38.92 -8.09 10.74
N GLN A 819 -38.76 -7.03 9.96
CA GLN A 819 -39.83 -6.07 9.70
C GLN A 819 -40.57 -6.38 8.39
N THR A 820 -41.81 -5.88 8.29
CA THR A 820 -42.65 -6.04 7.10
C THR A 820 -41.92 -5.56 5.84
N GLY A 821 -41.96 -6.36 4.77
CA GLY A 821 -41.20 -6.10 3.53
C GLY A 821 -39.95 -6.97 3.33
N ARG A 822 -39.73 -7.99 4.19
CA ARG A 822 -38.66 -9.02 4.13
C ARG A 822 -37.23 -8.51 4.29
N ARG A 823 -37.00 -7.46 5.09
CA ARG A 823 -35.64 -7.01 5.38
C ARG A 823 -35.36 -7.09 6.87
N ASP A 824 -34.32 -7.83 7.21
CA ASP A 824 -33.80 -7.90 8.57
C ASP A 824 -33.05 -6.61 8.87
N TYR A 825 -33.42 -5.94 9.95
CA TYR A 825 -32.72 -4.76 10.45
C TYR A 825 -32.07 -5.06 11.78
N TRP A 826 -30.85 -4.55 11.96
CA TRP A 826 -29.99 -4.94 13.06
C TRP A 826 -29.69 -3.74 13.95
N PHE A 827 -29.48 -4.02 15.24
CA PHE A 827 -28.83 -3.11 16.17
C PHE A 827 -27.53 -3.73 16.70
N TYR A 828 -26.59 -2.88 17.10
CA TYR A 828 -25.40 -3.27 17.83
C TYR A 828 -25.17 -2.34 19.03
N SER A 829 -24.61 -2.89 20.11
CA SER A 829 -24.00 -2.11 21.18
C SER A 829 -22.51 -1.92 20.96
N ASN A 830 -21.92 -0.87 21.55
CA ASN A 830 -20.48 -0.80 21.70
C ASN A 830 -19.96 -1.79 22.76
N PRO A 831 -18.67 -2.15 22.69
CA PRO A 831 -18.12 -3.20 23.53
C PRO A 831 -17.89 -2.76 24.98
N ILE A 832 -17.88 -3.76 25.88
CA ILE A 832 -17.43 -3.66 27.27
C ILE A 832 -16.21 -4.58 27.41
N ARG A 833 -15.09 -4.09 27.96
CA ARG A 833 -13.88 -4.90 28.15
C ARG A 833 -13.69 -5.28 29.61
N ILE A 834 -13.31 -6.54 29.84
CA ILE A 834 -12.93 -7.08 31.14
C ILE A 834 -11.52 -7.62 31.04
N GLN A 835 -10.61 -7.09 31.85
CA GLN A 835 -9.25 -7.59 31.99
C GLN A 835 -9.22 -8.73 33.02
N GLY A 836 -8.67 -9.87 32.63
CA GLY A 836 -8.50 -11.02 33.48
C GLY A 836 -7.26 -10.86 34.35
N GLN A 837 -7.42 -10.74 35.67
CA GLN A 837 -6.30 -10.71 36.61
C GLN A 837 -5.97 -12.10 37.16
N GLY A 838 -4.67 -12.35 37.37
CA GLY A 838 -4.12 -13.60 37.90
C GLY A 838 -4.47 -13.86 39.36
#